data_AF-A0AAE1SUJ7-F1
#
_entry.id   AF-A0AAE1SUJ7-F1
#
_cell.length_a   1.000
_cell.length_b   1.000
_cell.length_c   1.000
_cell.angle_alpha   90.00
_cell.angle_beta   90.00
_cell.angle_gamma   90.00
#
_symmetry.space_group_name_H-M   'P 1'
#
loop_
_entity.id
_entity.type
_entity.pdbx_description
1 polymer ?
#
loop_
_entity_poly.entity_id
_entity_poly.type
_entity_poly.pdbx_seq_one_letter_code
_entity_poly.pdbx_strand_id
1 'polypeptide(L)'
;MEKKAILMLLVVTLSLISGQEQEKNNLDTQKAPYRIHTLFSVECQNYFDWQTVGLMHSYKKAQQPGPVTRLLSCTDEERKGYRGMELAPTFEVPSMSRHPKTGDWYPAINKPAGVLHWLKYSKEAENVDWVVILDADMIIRGPIVPWEIGAEKGKPVSAYYGYLIGCDNILAKLHTKHPELCDKVGGLLAMHIDDLRALAPLWLSKTEEVREDRVHWATNYTGDIYGTGWISEMYGYSFGAAEARLRHKINDNLMIYPGYVPREGVEPILMHYGLPFSVGNWSFSKLEHHEDDIVYDCSRLFPEPPYPQEITQMEPDRNKKRGLFLNIECINTINEGLLLQHAAFGCPKPKWSKYLSFLKSKTFAELSRPKRLTAQSRQMMEVEIHKEVDNEPEKPHPKLIHKEVDNEPEKPHPKIHTIFSTECSSYFDWQTVGLVHSFYKSGQPGNITRLLSCTEDDLKQYKGHDLAPTHYVPSMSRHPLTGDWYPAINKPAAVLHWMNHVKTDAEYIVILDADMIMRGKITPWEFNAARSHPVSTPYEYLIGCDNILAKLHTKHPEACDKVGGVIIMHVDDLRKFALQWLHKTEEVRLDRSHWSKNITGDVYEAGWISEMYGYSFGAAELNLRHVITDEILIYPGYVPAPGVNYRVFHYGLEYRVGNWSFDKAKWRHTDLVNKCWAKFPDPPDPSSLDQTDNNSLQRDLLSIECATTLNEALRLHHERRKCPDPNTISTPKLERVYHDRVNETKTNAETTRTDAETRTSAEVSMAVETTTSRKFGNVEDVQALRHDEVPKNNSQKSSQDETSNGTFTSMRFWIMILWALSIFGFLGVMSVMFKDRKELKKRGKGYKSKRRTSYSGFWDTNGQDRHLRNAETA
;
A
#
# COMPACT_ATOMS: atom_id res chain seq x y z
N MET A 1 -58.32 47.69 26.03
CA MET A 1 -56.96 47.25 26.45
C MET A 1 -56.02 47.04 25.26
N GLU A 2 -56.52 46.85 24.03
CA GLU A 2 -55.69 46.48 22.86
C GLU A 2 -54.60 47.50 22.48
N LYS A 3 -54.83 48.81 22.61
CA LYS A 3 -53.81 49.82 22.26
C LYS A 3 -52.51 49.70 23.08
N LYS A 4 -52.56 49.18 24.32
CA LYS A 4 -51.35 48.90 25.11
C LYS A 4 -50.66 47.59 24.70
N ALA A 5 -51.43 46.59 24.28
CA ALA A 5 -50.88 45.32 23.77
C ALA A 5 -50.16 45.52 22.42
N ILE A 6 -50.73 46.31 21.50
CA ILE A 6 -50.11 46.64 20.22
C ILE A 6 -48.82 47.45 20.41
N LEU A 7 -48.81 48.41 21.35
CA LEU A 7 -47.60 49.20 21.65
C LEU A 7 -46.51 48.35 22.30
N MET A 8 -46.85 47.44 23.24
CA MET A 8 -45.92 46.43 23.76
C MET A 8 -45.35 45.55 22.65
N LEU A 9 -46.19 45.07 21.73
CA LEU A 9 -45.75 44.20 20.64
C LEU A 9 -44.80 44.95 19.68
N LEU A 10 -45.08 46.22 19.37
CA LEU A 10 -44.21 47.09 18.55
C LEU A 10 -42.88 47.43 19.23
N VAL A 11 -42.88 47.67 20.55
CA VAL A 11 -41.64 47.89 21.30
C VAL A 11 -40.81 46.61 21.36
N VAL A 12 -41.44 45.44 21.58
CA VAL A 12 -40.73 44.14 21.58
C VAL A 12 -40.19 43.79 20.18
N THR A 13 -40.93 44.03 19.10
CA THR A 13 -40.40 43.78 17.75
C THR A 13 -39.29 44.77 17.36
N LEU A 14 -39.40 46.06 17.72
CA LEU A 14 -38.32 47.02 17.51
C LEU A 14 -37.06 46.69 18.34
N SER A 15 -37.21 46.23 19.59
CA SER A 15 -36.10 45.77 20.42
C SER A 15 -35.45 44.48 19.90
N LEU A 16 -36.23 43.58 19.28
CA LEU A 16 -35.71 42.38 18.62
C LEU A 16 -34.97 42.73 17.31
N ILE A 17 -35.45 43.72 16.55
CA ILE A 17 -34.78 44.19 15.33
C ILE A 17 -33.46 44.91 15.69
N SER A 18 -33.45 45.80 16.69
CA SER A 18 -32.21 46.43 17.16
C SER A 18 -31.25 45.43 17.81
N GLY A 19 -31.76 44.39 18.49
CA GLY A 19 -30.96 43.28 19.01
C GLY A 19 -30.28 42.49 17.89
N GLN A 20 -31.01 42.18 16.80
CA GLN A 20 -30.43 41.50 15.64
C GLN A 20 -29.47 42.36 14.80
N GLU A 21 -29.57 43.69 14.83
CA GLU A 21 -28.57 44.58 14.23
C GLU A 21 -27.34 44.79 15.13
N GLN A 22 -27.46 44.70 16.46
CA GLN A 22 -26.29 44.69 17.36
C GLN A 22 -25.57 43.34 17.39
N GLU A 23 -26.27 42.20 17.36
CA GLU A 23 -25.61 40.88 17.24
C GLU A 23 -24.92 40.70 15.87
N LYS A 24 -25.38 41.37 14.81
CA LYS A 24 -24.68 41.39 13.51
C LYS A 24 -23.39 42.21 13.50
N ASN A 25 -23.22 43.15 14.42
CA ASN A 25 -22.07 44.05 14.48
C ASN A 25 -21.08 43.75 15.62
N ASN A 26 -21.40 42.78 16.49
CA ASN A 26 -20.52 42.28 17.56
C ASN A 26 -20.17 40.79 17.40
N LEU A 27 -20.29 40.22 16.19
CA LEU A 27 -19.42 39.10 15.85
C LEU A 27 -18.01 39.66 15.71
N ASP A 28 -17.23 39.51 16.77
CA ASP A 28 -15.87 40.01 16.86
C ASP A 28 -15.08 39.45 15.67
N THR A 29 -14.83 40.32 14.68
CA THR A 29 -13.97 39.98 13.56
C THR A 29 -12.55 40.03 14.09
N GLN A 30 -12.15 38.93 14.74
CA GLN A 30 -10.79 38.43 14.63
C GLN A 30 -10.47 38.44 13.14
N LYS A 31 -9.82 39.52 12.68
CA LYS A 31 -9.28 39.60 11.33
C LYS A 31 -8.48 38.32 11.15
N ALA A 32 -8.89 37.50 10.17
CA ALA A 32 -8.17 36.28 9.85
C ALA A 32 -6.68 36.65 9.76
N PRO A 33 -5.79 35.92 10.45
CA PRO A 33 -4.41 36.36 10.66
C PRO A 33 -3.65 36.58 9.34
N TYR A 34 -4.15 36.00 8.25
CA TYR A 34 -3.62 36.11 6.89
C TYR A 34 -4.76 36.25 5.87
N ARG A 35 -4.45 36.80 4.70
CA ARG A 35 -5.37 37.02 3.58
C ARG A 35 -5.41 35.78 2.68
N ILE A 36 -6.61 35.24 2.46
CA ILE A 36 -6.88 34.09 1.60
C ILE A 36 -7.48 34.58 0.27
N HIS A 37 -7.13 33.95 -0.85
CA HIS A 37 -7.77 34.15 -2.16
C HIS A 37 -8.11 32.79 -2.78
N THR A 38 -9.33 32.61 -3.29
CA THR A 38 -9.73 31.38 -4.00
C THR A 38 -9.66 31.57 -5.52
N LEU A 39 -9.07 30.61 -6.24
CA LEU A 39 -8.97 30.61 -7.70
C LEU A 39 -9.61 29.34 -8.28
N PHE A 40 -10.19 29.46 -9.47
CA PHE A 40 -10.59 28.30 -10.29
C PHE A 40 -10.48 28.67 -11.77
N SER A 41 -10.19 27.68 -12.63
CA SER A 41 -9.96 27.88 -14.07
C SER A 41 -11.11 27.31 -14.90
N VAL A 42 -11.51 28.02 -15.95
CA VAL A 42 -12.59 27.64 -16.88
C VAL A 42 -12.31 28.13 -18.30
N GLU A 43 -13.08 27.62 -19.27
CA GLU A 43 -13.14 28.14 -20.65
C GLU A 43 -14.49 28.80 -20.95
N CYS A 44 -14.55 29.62 -22.02
CA CYS A 44 -15.76 30.31 -22.50
C CYS A 44 -16.83 29.36 -23.10
N GLN A 45 -17.34 28.39 -22.34
CA GLN A 45 -18.25 27.34 -22.83
C GLN A 45 -19.38 27.03 -21.83
N ASN A 46 -20.57 26.66 -22.33
CA ASN A 46 -21.75 26.32 -21.52
C ASN A 46 -21.43 25.27 -20.44
N TYR A 47 -20.56 24.29 -20.76
CA TYR A 47 -20.07 23.27 -19.83
C TYR A 47 -19.57 23.85 -18.51
N PHE A 48 -18.76 24.91 -18.58
CA PHE A 48 -18.18 25.56 -17.41
C PHE A 48 -19.10 26.62 -16.79
N ASP A 49 -20.11 27.09 -17.50
CA ASP A 49 -21.07 28.07 -16.97
C ASP A 49 -21.92 27.45 -15.85
N TRP A 50 -22.51 26.28 -16.08
CA TRP A 50 -23.33 25.61 -15.05
C TRP A 50 -22.48 25.11 -13.87
N GLN A 51 -21.22 24.75 -14.13
CA GLN A 51 -20.24 24.43 -13.09
C GLN A 51 -19.89 25.67 -12.25
N THR A 52 -19.63 26.81 -12.90
CA THR A 52 -19.40 28.10 -12.24
C THR A 52 -20.56 28.47 -11.31
N VAL A 53 -21.81 28.25 -11.73
CA VAL A 53 -23.00 28.49 -10.89
C VAL A 53 -22.99 27.60 -9.63
N GLY A 54 -22.69 26.31 -9.77
CA GLY A 54 -22.59 25.38 -8.64
C GLY A 54 -21.48 25.78 -7.64
N LEU A 55 -20.28 26.06 -8.14
CA LEU A 55 -19.15 26.48 -7.33
C LEU A 55 -19.42 27.83 -6.63
N MET A 56 -19.88 28.85 -7.35
CA MET A 56 -20.13 30.19 -6.80
C MET A 56 -21.30 30.24 -5.82
N HIS A 57 -22.31 29.39 -6.00
CA HIS A 57 -23.39 29.24 -5.02
C HIS A 57 -22.89 28.55 -3.75
N SER A 58 -22.19 27.43 -3.89
CA SER A 58 -21.65 26.68 -2.76
C SER A 58 -20.60 27.48 -1.97
N TYR A 59 -19.74 28.25 -2.64
CA TYR A 59 -18.83 29.24 -2.05
C TYR A 59 -19.53 30.20 -1.08
N LYS A 60 -20.61 30.85 -1.56
CA LYS A 60 -21.40 31.81 -0.76
C LYS A 60 -22.08 31.10 0.41
N LYS A 61 -22.64 29.90 0.15
CA LYS A 61 -23.38 29.11 1.13
C LYS A 61 -22.48 28.61 2.26
N ALA A 62 -21.29 28.09 1.93
CA ALA A 62 -20.28 27.61 2.86
C ALA A 62 -19.61 28.73 3.69
N GLN A 63 -19.78 29.99 3.29
CA GLN A 63 -19.11 31.16 3.88
C GLN A 63 -17.59 31.08 3.74
N GLN A 64 -17.12 30.70 2.54
CA GLN A 64 -15.70 30.65 2.23
C GLN A 64 -15.06 32.04 2.42
N PRO A 65 -14.00 32.18 3.24
CA PRO A 65 -13.36 33.46 3.50
C PRO A 65 -12.48 33.92 2.33
N GLY A 66 -12.37 35.24 2.20
CA GLY A 66 -11.59 35.92 1.15
C GLY A 66 -12.43 36.30 -0.09
N PRO A 67 -11.80 36.89 -1.11
CA PRO A 67 -12.31 36.95 -2.48
C PRO A 67 -12.10 35.62 -3.24
N VAL A 68 -12.87 35.46 -4.31
CA VAL A 68 -12.71 34.39 -5.31
C VAL A 68 -12.61 34.99 -6.71
N THR A 69 -11.67 34.51 -7.51
CA THR A 69 -11.44 34.96 -8.90
C THR A 69 -11.43 33.77 -9.86
N ARG A 70 -12.29 33.85 -10.87
CA ARG A 70 -12.39 32.91 -11.98
C ARG A 70 -11.38 33.26 -13.06
N LEU A 71 -10.48 32.34 -13.38
CA LEU A 71 -9.50 32.45 -14.45
C LEU A 71 -10.15 31.96 -15.74
N LEU A 72 -10.57 32.88 -16.60
CA LEU A 72 -11.39 32.58 -17.77
C LEU A 72 -10.54 32.60 -19.05
N SER A 73 -10.31 31.42 -19.63
CA SER A 73 -9.55 31.22 -20.87
C SER A 73 -10.48 31.19 -22.07
N CYS A 74 -10.28 32.10 -23.04
CA CYS A 74 -11.13 32.16 -24.23
C CYS A 74 -10.30 32.42 -25.49
N THR A 75 -10.72 31.84 -26.60
CA THR A 75 -10.33 32.32 -27.93
C THR A 75 -11.05 33.63 -28.27
N ASP A 76 -10.49 34.41 -29.20
CA ASP A 76 -11.12 35.64 -29.70
C ASP A 76 -12.50 35.38 -30.34
N GLU A 77 -12.75 34.16 -30.83
CA GLU A 77 -14.01 33.72 -31.39
C GLU A 77 -15.05 33.43 -30.30
N GLU A 78 -14.70 32.62 -29.30
CA GLU A 78 -15.60 32.30 -28.17
C GLU A 78 -15.98 33.57 -27.40
N ARG A 79 -15.02 34.45 -27.14
CA ARG A 79 -15.21 35.69 -26.38
C ARG A 79 -16.28 36.61 -26.97
N LYS A 80 -16.41 36.68 -28.31
CA LYS A 80 -17.38 37.56 -29.01
C LYS A 80 -18.84 37.21 -28.72
N GLY A 81 -19.14 35.96 -28.34
CA GLY A 81 -20.49 35.48 -28.06
C GLY A 81 -20.72 34.97 -26.63
N TYR A 82 -19.69 35.02 -25.78
CA TYR A 82 -19.76 34.44 -24.44
C TYR A 82 -20.70 35.23 -23.51
N ARG A 83 -21.68 34.53 -22.93
CA ARG A 83 -22.75 35.11 -22.10
C ARG A 83 -22.41 35.11 -20.60
N GLY A 84 -21.42 34.32 -20.17
CA GLY A 84 -21.21 33.96 -18.77
C GLY A 84 -20.30 34.88 -17.96
N MET A 85 -19.98 36.09 -18.44
CA MET A 85 -19.03 37.00 -17.76
C MET A 85 -19.43 37.35 -16.32
N GLU A 86 -20.73 37.55 -16.07
CA GLU A 86 -21.31 37.93 -14.77
C GLU A 86 -21.39 36.76 -13.74
N LEU A 87 -21.09 35.52 -14.13
CA LEU A 87 -21.29 34.35 -13.26
C LEU A 87 -20.35 34.30 -12.04
N ALA A 88 -19.18 34.95 -12.14
CA ALA A 88 -18.19 35.06 -11.06
C ALA A 88 -17.31 36.30 -11.27
N PRO A 89 -16.66 36.85 -10.21
CA PRO A 89 -15.56 37.80 -10.39
C PRO A 89 -14.51 37.16 -11.29
N THR A 90 -14.22 37.78 -12.45
CA THR A 90 -13.51 37.12 -13.54
C THR A 90 -12.24 37.87 -13.91
N PHE A 91 -11.13 37.14 -14.02
CA PHE A 91 -9.89 37.61 -14.60
C PHE A 91 -9.67 36.87 -15.93
N GLU A 92 -9.76 37.61 -17.03
CA GLU A 92 -9.55 37.05 -18.37
C GLU A 92 -8.08 36.70 -18.58
N VAL A 93 -7.82 35.50 -19.10
CA VAL A 93 -6.48 35.00 -19.41
C VAL A 93 -6.43 34.51 -20.87
N PRO A 94 -5.27 34.63 -21.56
CA PRO A 94 -5.15 34.11 -22.92
C PRO A 94 -5.39 32.60 -22.95
N SER A 95 -6.21 32.12 -23.91
CA SER A 95 -6.34 30.69 -24.16
C SER A 95 -5.03 30.11 -24.70
N MET A 96 -4.55 29.06 -24.04
CA MET A 96 -3.49 28.17 -24.50
C MET A 96 -4.05 26.83 -25.00
N SER A 97 -5.39 26.68 -25.13
CA SER A 97 -6.05 25.43 -25.57
C SER A 97 -5.54 24.92 -26.92
N ARG A 98 -5.02 25.82 -27.76
CA ARG A 98 -4.09 25.49 -28.86
C ARG A 98 -2.72 26.05 -28.52
N HIS A 99 -1.74 25.18 -28.30
CA HIS A 99 -0.41 25.60 -27.89
C HIS A 99 0.27 26.44 -29.00
N PRO A 100 0.72 27.68 -28.73
CA PRO A 100 1.08 28.65 -29.77
C PRO A 100 2.30 28.27 -30.60
N LYS A 101 3.19 27.39 -30.12
CA LYS A 101 4.38 26.94 -30.85
C LYS A 101 4.14 25.66 -31.66
N THR A 102 3.44 24.68 -31.09
CA THR A 102 3.29 23.33 -31.68
C THR A 102 1.95 23.12 -32.37
N GLY A 103 0.96 23.97 -32.11
CA GLY A 103 -0.42 23.81 -32.59
C GLY A 103 -1.20 22.68 -31.94
N ASP A 104 -0.62 21.97 -30.96
CA ASP A 104 -1.29 20.89 -30.23
C ASP A 104 -2.54 21.41 -29.53
N TRP A 105 -3.63 20.67 -29.61
CA TRP A 105 -4.86 21.01 -28.91
C TRP A 105 -4.90 20.28 -27.57
N TYR A 106 -4.79 21.05 -26.48
CA TYR A 106 -4.76 20.53 -25.12
C TYR A 106 -5.33 21.55 -24.12
N PRO A 107 -6.66 21.63 -23.95
CA PRO A 107 -7.31 22.67 -23.15
C PRO A 107 -6.87 22.78 -21.69
N ALA A 108 -6.54 21.67 -21.04
CA ALA A 108 -6.20 21.65 -19.61
C ALA A 108 -4.96 22.51 -19.25
N ILE A 109 -4.04 22.77 -20.19
CA ILE A 109 -2.89 23.68 -20.00
C ILE A 109 -3.29 25.13 -19.66
N ASN A 110 -4.55 25.50 -19.90
CA ASN A 110 -5.11 26.79 -19.47
C ASN A 110 -5.00 26.99 -17.95
N LYS A 111 -5.08 25.93 -17.13
CA LYS A 111 -5.01 26.04 -15.68
C LYS A 111 -3.65 26.57 -15.19
N PRO A 112 -2.49 25.96 -15.52
CA PRO A 112 -1.19 26.51 -15.14
C PRO A 112 -0.89 27.84 -15.84
N ALA A 113 -1.27 27.99 -17.11
CA ALA A 113 -1.06 29.23 -17.85
C ALA A 113 -1.84 30.40 -17.23
N GLY A 114 -3.10 30.19 -16.87
CA GLY A 114 -3.97 31.17 -16.23
C GLY A 114 -3.50 31.56 -14.82
N VAL A 115 -3.07 30.59 -14.02
CA VAL A 115 -2.49 30.84 -12.68
C VAL A 115 -1.22 31.69 -12.79
N LEU A 116 -0.31 31.34 -13.70
CA LEU A 116 0.90 32.12 -13.98
C LEU A 116 0.57 33.54 -14.51
N HIS A 117 -0.45 33.67 -15.36
CA HIS A 117 -0.93 34.95 -15.88
C HIS A 117 -1.52 35.84 -14.76
N TRP A 118 -2.33 35.27 -13.86
CA TRP A 118 -2.90 35.98 -12.70
C TRP A 118 -1.81 36.49 -11.76
N LEU A 119 -0.82 35.66 -11.40
CA LEU A 119 0.32 36.08 -10.57
C LEU A 119 1.13 37.24 -11.18
N LYS A 120 1.19 37.32 -12.51
CA LYS A 120 2.01 38.30 -13.23
C LYS A 120 1.30 39.64 -13.48
N TYR A 121 -0.03 39.63 -13.61
CA TYR A 121 -0.78 40.80 -14.08
C TYR A 121 -2.00 41.19 -13.22
N SER A 122 -2.42 40.36 -12.25
CA SER A 122 -3.50 40.73 -11.33
C SER A 122 -2.95 41.51 -10.12
N LYS A 123 -3.52 42.69 -9.86
CA LYS A 123 -3.24 43.47 -8.64
C LYS A 123 -3.71 42.77 -7.37
N GLU A 124 -4.63 41.81 -7.49
CA GLU A 124 -5.08 41.00 -6.35
C GLU A 124 -3.93 40.14 -5.82
N ALA A 125 -3.13 39.55 -6.71
CA ALA A 125 -2.00 38.66 -6.38
C ALA A 125 -0.84 39.35 -5.65
N GLU A 126 -0.80 40.68 -5.61
CA GLU A 126 0.14 41.46 -4.80
C GLU A 126 -0.21 41.43 -3.31
N ASN A 127 -1.50 41.22 -2.97
CA ASN A 127 -2.06 41.44 -1.63
C ASN A 127 -2.73 40.19 -1.03
N VAL A 128 -2.15 39.03 -1.30
CA VAL A 128 -2.61 37.72 -0.82
C VAL A 128 -1.46 37.01 -0.10
N ASP A 129 -1.77 36.29 0.97
CA ASP A 129 -0.80 35.50 1.73
C ASP A 129 -0.97 34.00 1.45
N TRP A 130 -2.21 33.55 1.28
CA TRP A 130 -2.57 32.15 0.98
C TRP A 130 -3.51 32.04 -0.21
N VAL A 131 -3.30 31.03 -1.05
CA VAL A 131 -4.15 30.75 -2.22
C VAL A 131 -4.78 29.36 -2.07
N VAL A 132 -6.06 29.26 -2.42
CA VAL A 132 -6.80 28.01 -2.58
C VAL A 132 -7.20 27.89 -4.05
N ILE A 133 -6.66 26.92 -4.78
CA ILE A 133 -7.02 26.64 -6.17
C ILE A 133 -7.95 25.41 -6.19
N LEU A 134 -9.07 25.52 -6.90
CA LEU A 134 -10.10 24.50 -7.06
C LEU A 134 -10.38 24.22 -8.54
N ASP A 135 -10.95 23.05 -8.84
CA ASP A 135 -11.56 22.77 -10.14
C ASP A 135 -13.00 23.33 -10.19
N ALA A 136 -13.50 23.59 -11.40
CA ALA A 136 -14.83 24.19 -11.60
C ALA A 136 -15.98 23.25 -11.23
N ASP A 137 -15.79 21.94 -11.37
CA ASP A 137 -16.74 20.89 -11.01
C ASP A 137 -16.69 20.49 -9.53
N MET A 138 -16.62 21.50 -8.66
CA MET A 138 -16.57 21.33 -7.22
C MET A 138 -17.71 22.04 -6.46
N ILE A 139 -18.14 21.45 -5.35
CA ILE A 139 -19.12 22.01 -4.41
C ILE A 139 -18.45 22.19 -3.05
N ILE A 140 -18.32 23.44 -2.60
CA ILE A 140 -17.78 23.78 -1.29
C ILE A 140 -18.89 23.57 -0.24
N ARG A 141 -18.68 22.62 0.67
CA ARG A 141 -19.60 22.32 1.77
C ARG A 141 -19.23 23.05 3.07
N GLY A 142 -17.98 23.45 3.24
CA GLY A 142 -17.51 24.19 4.41
C GLY A 142 -16.25 25.03 4.13
N PRO A 143 -15.88 25.98 4.99
CA PRO A 143 -14.72 26.84 4.79
C PRO A 143 -13.40 26.06 4.65
N ILE A 144 -12.68 26.32 3.57
CA ILE A 144 -11.34 25.85 3.28
C ILE A 144 -10.37 26.95 3.74
N VAL A 145 -9.86 26.82 4.97
CA VAL A 145 -8.92 27.76 5.59
C VAL A 145 -7.53 27.10 5.63
N PRO A 146 -6.54 27.57 4.83
CA PRO A 146 -5.28 26.85 4.60
C PRO A 146 -4.53 26.41 5.87
N TRP A 147 -4.37 27.29 6.86
CA TRP A 147 -3.69 26.93 8.11
C TRP A 147 -4.52 26.03 9.04
N GLU A 148 -5.86 26.05 8.97
CA GLU A 148 -6.72 25.12 9.74
C GLU A 148 -6.75 23.71 9.15
N ILE A 149 -6.55 23.58 7.84
CA ILE A 149 -6.25 22.31 7.18
C ILE A 149 -4.75 21.98 7.21
N GLY A 150 -3.96 22.75 7.96
CA GLY A 150 -2.56 22.44 8.28
C GLY A 150 -1.51 22.86 7.25
N ALA A 151 -1.83 23.65 6.23
CA ALA A 151 -0.86 24.12 5.26
C ALA A 151 0.20 25.02 5.92
N GLU A 152 1.46 24.83 5.53
CA GLU A 152 2.62 25.63 5.95
C GLU A 152 3.34 26.15 4.69
N LYS A 153 4.11 27.24 4.81
CA LYS A 153 5.00 27.66 3.72
C LYS A 153 6.04 26.57 3.44
N GLY A 154 6.18 26.18 2.18
CA GLY A 154 6.95 25.02 1.72
C GLY A 154 6.25 23.66 1.86
N LYS A 155 5.10 23.59 2.55
CA LYS A 155 4.28 22.37 2.71
C LYS A 155 2.80 22.65 2.39
N PRO A 156 2.46 22.76 1.09
CA PRO A 156 1.07 22.91 0.64
C PRO A 156 0.19 21.74 1.10
N VAL A 157 -1.12 21.96 1.21
CA VAL A 157 -2.12 20.90 1.42
C VAL A 157 -2.83 20.59 0.11
N SER A 158 -3.05 19.30 -0.17
CA SER A 158 -3.81 18.86 -1.34
C SER A 158 -4.63 17.60 -1.09
N ALA A 159 -5.69 17.40 -1.88
CA ALA A 159 -6.32 16.10 -2.01
C ALA A 159 -5.44 15.12 -2.81
N TYR A 160 -5.73 13.82 -2.67
CA TYR A 160 -4.95 12.71 -3.23
C TYR A 160 -5.48 12.23 -4.57
N TYR A 161 -4.60 12.13 -5.57
CA TYR A 161 -4.91 11.59 -6.90
C TYR A 161 -4.09 10.31 -7.16
N GLY A 162 -4.48 9.21 -6.50
CA GLY A 162 -3.74 7.93 -6.54
C GLY A 162 -3.50 7.34 -7.94
N TYR A 163 -4.30 7.74 -8.93
CA TYR A 163 -4.16 7.36 -10.35
C TYR A 163 -2.94 8.01 -11.04
N LEU A 164 -2.27 8.98 -10.42
CA LEU A 164 -1.02 9.58 -10.92
C LEU A 164 0.19 8.64 -10.71
N ILE A 165 0.15 7.45 -11.30
CA ILE A 165 1.18 6.40 -11.15
C ILE A 165 2.57 6.79 -11.68
N GLY A 166 2.67 7.85 -12.49
CA GLY A 166 3.91 8.38 -13.05
C GLY A 166 4.90 8.91 -11.99
N CYS A 167 4.42 9.29 -10.79
CA CYS A 167 5.30 9.58 -9.66
C CYS A 167 6.08 8.35 -9.16
N ASP A 168 5.57 7.13 -9.38
CA ASP A 168 6.18 5.88 -8.89
C ASP A 168 7.09 5.19 -9.94
N ASN A 169 7.16 5.71 -11.17
CA ASN A 169 7.80 5.00 -12.29
C ASN A 169 8.85 5.87 -13.04
N ILE A 170 9.19 5.48 -14.27
CA ILE A 170 10.19 6.16 -15.10
C ILE A 170 9.81 7.61 -15.43
N LEU A 171 8.52 7.96 -15.50
CA LEU A 171 8.05 9.28 -15.90
C LEU A 171 8.58 10.38 -14.98
N ALA A 172 8.55 10.18 -13.65
CA ALA A 172 9.16 11.10 -12.70
C ALA A 172 10.67 11.29 -12.93
N LYS A 173 11.40 10.21 -13.24
CA LYS A 173 12.86 10.27 -13.48
C LYS A 173 13.23 10.95 -14.81
N LEU A 174 12.30 11.00 -15.76
CA LEU A 174 12.46 11.73 -17.02
C LEU A 174 12.17 13.22 -16.86
N HIS A 175 11.12 13.56 -16.11
CA HIS A 175 10.52 14.90 -16.10
C HIS A 175 10.80 15.72 -14.82
N THR A 176 11.47 15.18 -13.80
CA THR A 176 11.97 15.97 -12.67
C THR A 176 13.34 15.49 -12.17
N LYS A 177 14.17 16.44 -11.70
CA LYS A 177 15.42 16.16 -10.98
C LYS A 177 15.20 15.65 -9.55
N HIS A 178 13.97 15.79 -9.04
CA HIS A 178 13.58 15.47 -7.67
C HIS A 178 12.43 14.45 -7.64
N PRO A 179 12.56 13.26 -8.27
CA PRO A 179 11.49 12.26 -8.30
C PRO A 179 11.05 11.78 -6.92
N GLU A 180 11.93 11.87 -5.90
CA GLU A 180 11.63 11.60 -4.49
C GLU A 180 10.59 12.56 -3.87
N LEU A 181 10.38 13.72 -4.48
CA LEU A 181 9.40 14.74 -4.06
C LEU A 181 8.12 14.73 -4.91
N CYS A 182 7.94 13.75 -5.82
CA CYS A 182 6.71 13.64 -6.61
C CYS A 182 5.55 13.12 -5.75
N ASP A 183 4.71 14.04 -5.29
CA ASP A 183 3.47 13.72 -4.59
C ASP A 183 2.34 13.48 -5.60
N LYS A 184 1.42 12.55 -5.31
CA LYS A 184 0.25 12.26 -6.15
C LYS A 184 -0.94 13.12 -5.76
N VAL A 185 -0.98 14.35 -6.27
CA VAL A 185 -1.84 15.41 -5.73
C VAL A 185 -2.61 16.16 -6.82
N GLY A 186 -3.80 16.65 -6.46
CA GLY A 186 -4.59 17.53 -7.30
C GLY A 186 -5.98 17.85 -6.73
N GLY A 187 -6.79 18.55 -7.53
CA GLY A 187 -8.13 18.98 -7.16
C GLY A 187 -8.12 20.19 -6.24
N LEU A 188 -8.01 19.95 -4.93
CA LEU A 188 -7.80 20.99 -3.93
C LEU A 188 -6.32 21.31 -3.82
N LEU A 189 -5.90 22.56 -4.04
CA LEU A 189 -4.53 23.00 -3.81
C LEU A 189 -4.52 24.21 -2.86
N ALA A 190 -4.00 24.07 -1.65
CA ALA A 190 -3.95 25.15 -0.66
C ALA A 190 -2.50 25.44 -0.21
N MET A 191 -1.98 26.64 -0.52
CA MET A 191 -0.56 26.96 -0.34
C MET A 191 -0.28 28.43 -0.07
N HIS A 192 0.94 28.73 0.41
CA HIS A 192 1.38 30.10 0.61
C HIS A 192 1.69 30.77 -0.74
N ILE A 193 1.46 32.08 -0.88
CA ILE A 193 1.62 32.81 -2.15
C ILE A 193 3.03 32.69 -2.74
N ASP A 194 4.06 32.64 -1.89
CA ASP A 194 5.45 32.52 -2.32
C ASP A 194 5.77 31.13 -2.90
N ASP A 195 5.15 30.08 -2.37
CA ASP A 195 5.28 28.72 -2.90
C ASP A 195 4.64 28.65 -4.29
N LEU A 196 3.47 29.28 -4.44
CA LEU A 196 2.79 29.39 -5.72
C LEU A 196 3.60 30.21 -6.75
N ARG A 197 4.29 31.28 -6.32
CA ARG A 197 5.19 32.07 -7.19
C ARG A 197 6.40 31.28 -7.67
N ALA A 198 6.96 30.39 -6.83
CA ALA A 198 8.02 29.48 -7.24
C ALA A 198 7.51 28.37 -8.17
N LEU A 199 6.31 27.84 -7.89
CA LEU A 199 5.70 26.72 -8.59
C LEU A 199 5.14 27.08 -9.97
N ALA A 200 4.38 28.17 -10.12
CA ALA A 200 3.59 28.41 -11.32
C ALA A 200 4.39 28.43 -12.65
N PRO A 201 5.62 28.98 -12.74
CA PRO A 201 6.44 28.86 -13.94
C PRO A 201 6.85 27.42 -14.25
N LEU A 202 7.18 26.64 -13.21
CA LEU A 202 7.57 25.24 -13.32
C LEU A 202 6.37 24.36 -13.69
N TRP A 203 5.19 24.61 -13.14
CA TRP A 203 3.95 23.90 -13.49
C TRP A 203 3.65 23.99 -14.98
N LEU A 204 3.73 25.19 -15.57
CA LEU A 204 3.54 25.36 -17.02
C LEU A 204 4.63 24.64 -17.82
N SER A 205 5.91 24.84 -17.48
CA SER A 205 7.05 24.20 -18.16
C SER A 205 6.96 22.68 -18.14
N LYS A 206 6.66 22.09 -16.97
CA LYS A 206 6.53 20.63 -16.80
C LYS A 206 5.27 20.08 -17.46
N THR A 207 4.22 20.88 -17.59
CA THR A 207 3.06 20.51 -18.41
C THR A 207 3.45 20.41 -19.89
N GLU A 208 4.23 21.38 -20.41
CA GLU A 208 4.75 21.34 -21.79
C GLU A 208 5.67 20.12 -22.00
N GLU A 209 6.63 19.87 -21.11
CA GLU A 209 7.57 18.72 -21.18
C GLU A 209 6.85 17.37 -21.21
N VAL A 210 5.91 17.12 -20.29
CA VAL A 210 5.14 15.85 -20.24
C VAL A 210 4.19 15.72 -21.42
N ARG A 211 3.63 16.84 -21.90
CA ARG A 211 2.73 16.84 -23.06
C ARG A 211 3.47 16.55 -24.36
N GLU A 212 4.70 17.00 -24.51
CA GLU A 212 5.52 16.70 -25.69
C GLU A 212 6.05 15.25 -25.70
N ASP A 213 6.16 14.60 -24.54
CA ASP A 213 6.56 13.18 -24.39
C ASP A 213 5.44 12.18 -24.74
N ARG A 214 5.03 12.19 -26.01
CA ARG A 214 3.98 11.32 -26.56
C ARG A 214 4.28 9.82 -26.45
N VAL A 215 5.56 9.45 -26.28
CA VAL A 215 6.00 8.05 -26.16
C VAL A 215 5.55 7.45 -24.82
N HIS A 216 5.47 8.28 -23.77
CA HIS A 216 5.08 7.86 -22.43
C HIS A 216 3.63 8.23 -22.07
N TRP A 217 2.78 8.59 -23.03
CA TRP A 217 1.36 8.88 -22.77
C TRP A 217 0.53 7.67 -22.33
N ALA A 218 0.97 6.45 -22.65
CA ALA A 218 0.21 5.22 -22.41
C ALA A 218 -0.11 5.00 -20.92
N THR A 219 -1.26 4.38 -20.64
CA THR A 219 -1.85 4.22 -19.30
C THR A 219 -0.92 3.56 -18.28
N ASN A 220 0.02 2.71 -18.72
CA ASN A 220 1.01 2.07 -17.85
C ASN A 220 2.10 3.04 -17.33
N TYR A 221 2.29 4.19 -17.98
CA TYR A 221 3.21 5.25 -17.54
C TYR A 221 2.47 6.36 -16.77
N THR A 222 1.32 6.80 -17.28
CA THR A 222 0.60 7.98 -16.77
C THR A 222 -0.62 7.66 -15.90
N GLY A 223 -1.21 6.47 -16.01
CA GLY A 223 -2.54 6.23 -15.48
C GLY A 223 -3.67 6.94 -16.24
N ASP A 224 -3.38 7.58 -17.39
CA ASP A 224 -4.40 8.13 -18.27
C ASP A 224 -5.21 6.98 -18.89
N ILE A 225 -6.47 6.85 -18.49
CA ILE A 225 -7.37 5.79 -18.97
C ILE A 225 -7.62 5.84 -20.49
N TYR A 226 -7.35 6.98 -21.14
CA TYR A 226 -7.46 7.13 -22.58
C TYR A 226 -6.09 6.99 -23.29
N GLY A 227 -4.97 7.05 -22.55
CA GLY A 227 -3.62 6.98 -23.12
C GLY A 227 -3.28 8.14 -24.07
N THR A 228 -3.91 9.31 -23.88
CA THR A 228 -3.82 10.48 -24.79
C THR A 228 -3.00 11.64 -24.23
N GLY A 229 -2.40 11.47 -23.04
CA GLY A 229 -1.73 12.53 -22.30
C GLY A 229 -2.71 13.60 -21.78
N TRP A 230 -3.97 13.25 -21.51
CA TRP A 230 -4.99 14.22 -21.07
C TRP A 230 -4.69 14.80 -19.68
N ILE A 231 -4.04 14.02 -18.82
CA ILE A 231 -3.64 14.41 -17.46
C ILE A 231 -2.20 14.97 -17.37
N SER A 232 -1.61 15.40 -18.50
CA SER A 232 -0.24 15.98 -18.52
C SER A 232 -0.06 17.17 -17.58
N GLU A 233 -1.10 17.99 -17.41
CA GLU A 233 -1.12 19.15 -16.51
C GLU A 233 -1.01 18.78 -15.02
N MET A 234 -1.60 17.65 -14.62
CA MET A 234 -1.52 17.15 -13.23
C MET A 234 -0.12 16.64 -12.91
N TYR A 235 0.55 16.03 -13.89
CA TYR A 235 1.97 15.71 -13.80
C TYR A 235 2.85 16.96 -13.83
N GLY A 236 2.49 17.96 -14.66
CA GLY A 236 3.14 19.26 -14.65
C GLY A 236 3.12 19.93 -13.28
N TYR A 237 1.99 19.86 -12.57
CA TYR A 237 1.88 20.31 -11.18
C TYR A 237 2.83 19.52 -10.27
N SER A 238 2.73 18.20 -10.29
CA SER A 238 3.44 17.30 -9.36
C SER A 238 4.96 17.37 -9.53
N PHE A 239 5.44 17.37 -10.79
CA PHE A 239 6.86 17.53 -11.13
C PHE A 239 7.35 18.97 -10.91
N GLY A 240 6.51 19.97 -11.17
CA GLY A 240 6.83 21.37 -10.88
C GLY A 240 6.98 21.65 -9.38
N ALA A 241 6.15 21.03 -8.54
CA ALA A 241 6.23 21.11 -7.09
C ALA A 241 7.48 20.43 -6.54
N ALA A 242 7.86 19.28 -7.12
CA ALA A 242 9.12 18.61 -6.82
C ALA A 242 10.36 19.48 -7.15
N GLU A 243 10.39 20.12 -8.33
CA GLU A 243 11.46 21.06 -8.70
C GLU A 243 11.47 22.33 -7.81
N ALA A 244 10.30 22.79 -7.36
CA ALA A 244 10.15 23.86 -6.37
C ALA A 244 10.48 23.42 -4.93
N ARG A 245 10.78 22.13 -4.71
CA ARG A 245 11.05 21.49 -3.40
C ARG A 245 9.91 21.62 -2.38
N LEU A 246 8.67 21.65 -2.88
CA LEU A 246 7.48 21.61 -2.05
C LEU A 246 7.16 20.15 -1.68
N ARG A 247 6.73 19.92 -0.43
CA ARG A 247 6.28 18.58 0.02
C ARG A 247 4.88 18.68 0.60
N HIS A 248 3.92 18.03 -0.04
CA HIS A 248 2.51 18.16 0.30
C HIS A 248 2.18 17.46 1.63
N LYS A 249 1.30 18.10 2.39
CA LYS A 249 0.46 17.43 3.39
C LYS A 249 -0.81 16.96 2.67
N ILE A 250 -0.83 15.69 2.30
CA ILE A 250 -1.93 15.12 1.52
C ILE A 250 -3.11 14.82 2.47
N ASN A 251 -4.36 15.02 2.04
CA ASN A 251 -5.54 14.73 2.84
C ASN A 251 -6.72 14.23 2.00
N ASP A 252 -7.12 12.99 2.24
CA ASP A 252 -8.21 12.26 1.54
C ASP A 252 -9.59 12.47 2.20
N ASN A 253 -9.63 13.18 3.33
CA ASN A 253 -10.82 13.40 4.15
C ASN A 253 -11.48 14.77 3.92
N LEU A 254 -10.80 15.70 3.23
CA LEU A 254 -11.31 17.04 2.91
C LEU A 254 -12.25 17.04 1.68
N MET A 255 -11.93 16.23 0.67
CA MET A 255 -12.59 16.20 -0.64
C MET A 255 -13.15 14.81 -0.93
N ILE A 256 -14.34 14.72 -1.53
CA ILE A 256 -14.95 13.43 -1.91
C ILE A 256 -15.62 13.51 -3.29
N TYR A 257 -15.65 12.41 -4.04
CA TYR A 257 -16.47 12.30 -5.25
C TYR A 257 -17.90 11.86 -4.89
N PRO A 258 -18.95 12.55 -5.36
CA PRO A 258 -20.29 11.97 -5.38
C PRO A 258 -20.28 10.59 -6.04
N GLY A 259 -21.02 9.66 -5.48
CA GLY A 259 -20.92 8.22 -5.73
C GLY A 259 -20.13 7.46 -4.65
N TYR A 260 -19.24 8.13 -3.91
CA TYR A 260 -18.39 7.52 -2.88
C TYR A 260 -19.00 7.69 -1.48
N VAL A 261 -18.67 6.76 -0.59
CA VAL A 261 -19.12 6.77 0.81
C VAL A 261 -18.03 7.38 1.71
N PRO A 262 -18.33 8.40 2.53
CA PRO A 262 -17.34 8.99 3.44
C PRO A 262 -17.05 8.06 4.62
N ARG A 263 -15.76 7.99 5.02
CA ARG A 263 -15.28 7.20 6.18
C ARG A 263 -16.05 7.57 7.47
N GLU A 264 -16.13 6.65 8.45
CA GLU A 264 -16.86 6.91 9.71
C GLU A 264 -16.26 8.14 10.43
N GLY A 265 -17.11 9.10 10.79
CA GLY A 265 -16.73 10.34 11.50
C GLY A 265 -16.03 11.44 10.66
N VAL A 266 -15.55 11.12 9.47
CA VAL A 266 -15.05 12.11 8.49
C VAL A 266 -16.23 12.86 7.88
N GLU A 267 -16.23 14.20 7.95
CA GLU A 267 -17.19 15.04 7.23
C GLU A 267 -16.45 15.85 6.15
N PRO A 268 -16.59 15.50 4.85
CA PRO A 268 -15.90 16.19 3.76
C PRO A 268 -16.39 17.64 3.63
N ILE A 269 -15.47 18.59 3.43
CA ILE A 269 -15.80 20.02 3.26
C ILE A 269 -15.85 20.43 1.78
N LEU A 270 -15.49 19.54 0.87
CA LEU A 270 -15.47 19.75 -0.57
C LEU A 270 -16.00 18.50 -1.29
N MET A 271 -16.76 18.67 -2.36
CA MET A 271 -17.11 17.58 -3.29
C MET A 271 -16.56 17.87 -4.68
N HIS A 272 -16.13 16.86 -5.42
CA HIS A 272 -15.67 16.95 -6.80
C HIS A 272 -16.55 16.03 -7.67
N TYR A 273 -17.41 16.58 -8.53
CA TYR A 273 -18.36 15.79 -9.34
C TYR A 273 -17.82 15.41 -10.73
N GLY A 274 -16.53 15.07 -10.78
CA GLY A 274 -15.83 14.70 -12.01
C GLY A 274 -16.25 13.37 -12.65
N LEU A 275 -16.94 12.49 -11.90
CA LEU A 275 -17.32 11.13 -12.30
C LEU A 275 -18.85 10.96 -12.32
N PRO A 276 -19.40 10.01 -13.10
CA PRO A 276 -20.81 9.62 -13.03
C PRO A 276 -21.18 8.99 -11.69
N PHE A 277 -22.41 9.21 -11.21
CA PHE A 277 -22.94 8.61 -9.98
C PHE A 277 -24.46 8.40 -10.03
N SER A 278 -24.99 7.57 -9.11
CA SER A 278 -26.41 7.20 -9.05
C SER A 278 -27.00 7.18 -7.64
N VAL A 279 -28.34 7.18 -7.58
CA VAL A 279 -29.17 7.02 -6.38
C VAL A 279 -30.41 6.22 -6.78
N GLY A 280 -30.38 4.90 -6.55
CA GLY A 280 -31.39 3.99 -7.09
C GLY A 280 -31.42 4.02 -8.62
N ASN A 281 -32.60 4.29 -9.21
CA ASN A 281 -32.80 4.39 -10.65
C ASN A 281 -32.44 5.75 -11.26
N TRP A 282 -32.04 6.74 -10.44
CA TRP A 282 -31.61 8.06 -10.90
C TRP A 282 -30.08 8.08 -11.03
N SER A 283 -29.55 8.78 -12.04
CA SER A 283 -28.12 8.96 -12.27
C SER A 283 -27.79 10.35 -12.82
N PHE A 284 -26.53 10.75 -12.67
CA PHE A 284 -25.99 11.98 -13.22
C PHE A 284 -24.56 11.76 -13.74
N SER A 285 -24.25 12.37 -14.88
CA SER A 285 -22.90 12.41 -15.45
C SER A 285 -22.66 13.81 -16.04
N LYS A 286 -21.59 14.50 -15.62
CA LYS A 286 -21.30 15.84 -16.15
C LYS A 286 -21.07 15.87 -17.66
N LEU A 287 -20.58 14.77 -18.25
CA LEU A 287 -20.27 14.67 -19.68
C LEU A 287 -21.53 14.61 -20.55
N GLU A 288 -22.65 14.12 -20.02
CA GLU A 288 -23.96 14.16 -20.70
C GLU A 288 -24.49 15.60 -20.84
N HIS A 289 -23.93 16.52 -20.04
CA HIS A 289 -24.29 17.94 -19.97
C HIS A 289 -23.16 18.87 -20.49
N HIS A 290 -22.34 18.38 -21.44
CA HIS A 290 -21.24 19.18 -22.02
C HIS A 290 -21.74 20.43 -22.76
N GLU A 291 -22.72 20.27 -23.65
CA GLU A 291 -23.26 21.38 -24.45
C GLU A 291 -24.41 22.15 -23.75
N ASP A 292 -24.83 21.70 -22.56
CA ASP A 292 -26.09 22.11 -21.94
C ASP A 292 -26.05 23.57 -21.46
N ASP A 293 -26.81 24.44 -22.13
CA ASP A 293 -26.89 25.87 -21.84
C ASP A 293 -27.88 26.21 -20.71
N ILE A 294 -28.06 25.28 -19.79
CA ILE A 294 -29.05 25.27 -18.70
C ILE A 294 -29.01 26.52 -17.79
N VAL A 295 -27.89 27.22 -17.71
CA VAL A 295 -27.75 28.52 -17.03
C VAL A 295 -28.66 29.60 -17.63
N TYR A 296 -28.94 29.50 -18.93
CA TYR A 296 -29.69 30.48 -19.71
C TYR A 296 -31.11 29.98 -20.09
N ASP A 297 -31.38 28.68 -19.93
CA ASP A 297 -32.69 28.05 -20.16
C ASP A 297 -33.59 28.19 -18.92
N CYS A 298 -34.36 29.28 -18.87
CA CYS A 298 -35.17 29.67 -17.72
C CYS A 298 -36.07 28.55 -17.18
N SER A 299 -35.98 28.30 -15.86
CA SER A 299 -36.71 27.25 -15.11
C SER A 299 -36.28 25.80 -15.38
N ARG A 300 -35.33 25.54 -16.30
CA ARG A 300 -34.76 24.19 -16.47
C ARG A 300 -33.76 23.88 -15.36
N LEU A 301 -33.87 22.69 -14.79
CA LEU A 301 -32.96 22.16 -13.77
C LEU A 301 -32.47 20.78 -14.19
N PHE A 302 -31.36 20.32 -13.62
CA PHE A 302 -30.96 18.93 -13.77
C PHE A 302 -32.03 17.99 -13.16
N PRO A 303 -32.18 16.75 -13.68
CA PRO A 303 -33.24 15.83 -13.26
C PRO A 303 -33.34 15.71 -11.73
N GLU A 304 -34.56 15.81 -11.18
CA GLU A 304 -34.74 15.80 -9.72
C GLU A 304 -34.24 14.46 -9.12
N PRO A 305 -33.31 14.49 -8.14
CA PRO A 305 -32.87 13.28 -7.47
C PRO A 305 -33.92 12.80 -6.44
N PRO A 306 -33.85 11.53 -5.99
CA PRO A 306 -34.72 11.01 -4.94
C PRO A 306 -34.69 11.84 -3.64
N TYR A 307 -35.83 11.96 -2.97
CA TYR A 307 -35.96 12.81 -1.80
C TYR A 307 -35.36 12.13 -0.55
N PRO A 308 -34.98 12.90 0.50
CA PRO A 308 -34.36 12.34 1.70
C PRO A 308 -35.13 11.20 2.40
N GLN A 309 -36.46 11.20 2.31
CA GLN A 309 -37.30 10.13 2.85
C GLN A 309 -37.17 8.83 2.06
N GLU A 310 -37.08 8.91 0.72
CA GLU A 310 -36.89 7.75 -0.15
C GLU A 310 -35.51 7.12 0.09
N ILE A 311 -34.45 7.94 0.23
CA ILE A 311 -33.11 7.46 0.62
C ILE A 311 -33.17 6.76 1.99
N THR A 312 -33.90 7.32 2.95
CA THR A 312 -34.01 6.75 4.31
C THR A 312 -34.73 5.40 4.33
N GLN A 313 -35.66 5.17 3.39
CA GLN A 313 -36.38 3.91 3.19
C GLN A 313 -35.61 2.90 2.31
N MET A 314 -34.85 3.39 1.33
CA MET A 314 -34.07 2.60 0.36
C MET A 314 -32.88 1.91 1.02
N GLU A 315 -32.11 2.64 1.83
CA GLU A 315 -30.85 2.16 2.40
C GLU A 315 -30.98 2.11 3.93
N PRO A 316 -31.01 0.94 4.58
CA PRO A 316 -30.96 0.86 6.04
C PRO A 316 -29.60 1.29 6.61
N ASP A 317 -28.49 1.02 5.91
CA ASP A 317 -27.14 1.30 6.42
C ASP A 317 -26.90 2.80 6.62
N ARG A 318 -26.12 3.13 7.65
CA ARG A 318 -25.86 4.51 8.05
C ARG A 318 -24.82 5.19 7.16
N ASN A 319 -23.77 4.49 6.74
CA ASN A 319 -22.67 5.09 5.98
C ASN A 319 -23.04 5.26 4.51
N LYS A 320 -23.59 4.22 3.86
CA LYS A 320 -24.12 4.29 2.49
C LYS A 320 -25.17 5.39 2.34
N LYS A 321 -26.05 5.53 3.33
CA LYS A 321 -27.01 6.64 3.42
C LYS A 321 -26.36 8.02 3.48
N ARG A 322 -25.21 8.19 4.16
CA ARG A 322 -24.42 9.43 4.09
C ARG A 322 -23.91 9.68 2.67
N GLY A 323 -23.41 8.66 1.98
CA GLY A 323 -23.03 8.73 0.56
C GLY A 323 -24.18 9.18 -0.34
N LEU A 324 -25.34 8.52 -0.25
CA LEU A 324 -26.53 8.92 -1.01
C LEU A 324 -27.00 10.34 -0.68
N PHE A 325 -26.87 10.79 0.57
CA PHE A 325 -27.12 12.18 0.93
C PHE A 325 -26.13 13.15 0.27
N LEU A 326 -24.84 12.82 0.15
CA LEU A 326 -23.87 13.63 -0.61
C LEU A 326 -24.23 13.71 -2.10
N ASN A 327 -24.63 12.58 -2.71
CA ASN A 327 -25.03 12.51 -4.11
C ASN A 327 -26.18 13.48 -4.40
N ILE A 328 -27.24 13.45 -3.57
CA ILE A 328 -28.34 14.38 -3.75
C ILE A 328 -28.00 15.80 -3.28
N GLU A 329 -27.15 15.98 -2.26
CA GLU A 329 -26.69 17.32 -1.82
C GLU A 329 -25.95 18.03 -2.96
N CYS A 330 -25.15 17.30 -3.74
CA CYS A 330 -24.45 17.82 -4.91
C CYS A 330 -25.43 18.41 -5.95
N ILE A 331 -26.33 17.60 -6.52
CA ILE A 331 -27.25 18.08 -7.57
C ILE A 331 -28.28 19.06 -7.01
N ASN A 332 -28.78 18.87 -5.79
CA ASN A 332 -29.68 19.84 -5.17
C ASN A 332 -29.00 21.19 -4.93
N THR A 333 -27.70 21.23 -4.62
CA THR A 333 -26.95 22.49 -4.49
C THR A 333 -26.75 23.15 -5.85
N ILE A 334 -26.41 22.39 -6.90
CA ILE A 334 -26.31 22.95 -8.26
C ILE A 334 -27.68 23.48 -8.73
N ASN A 335 -28.76 22.73 -8.52
CA ASN A 335 -30.12 23.14 -8.88
C ASN A 335 -30.63 24.33 -8.06
N GLU A 336 -30.29 24.46 -6.78
CA GLU A 336 -30.55 25.68 -6.00
C GLU A 336 -29.76 26.88 -6.57
N GLY A 337 -28.49 26.68 -6.95
CA GLY A 337 -27.67 27.68 -7.62
C GLY A 337 -28.27 28.13 -8.95
N LEU A 338 -28.72 27.20 -9.79
CA LEU A 338 -29.40 27.48 -11.05
C LEU A 338 -30.70 28.27 -10.84
N LEU A 339 -31.51 27.94 -9.82
CA LEU A 339 -32.71 28.72 -9.49
C LEU A 339 -32.39 30.17 -9.10
N LEU A 340 -31.33 30.39 -8.33
CA LEU A 340 -30.88 31.73 -7.95
C LEU A 340 -30.29 32.48 -9.15
N GLN A 341 -29.56 31.78 -10.03
CA GLN A 341 -29.00 32.36 -11.24
C GLN A 341 -30.07 32.74 -12.27
N HIS A 342 -31.08 31.89 -12.47
CA HIS A 342 -32.25 32.21 -13.29
C HIS A 342 -33.01 33.43 -12.76
N ALA A 343 -33.17 33.52 -11.44
CA ALA A 343 -33.78 34.69 -10.81
C ALA A 343 -32.92 35.96 -11.02
N ALA A 344 -31.60 35.85 -10.96
CA ALA A 344 -30.67 36.96 -11.24
C ALA A 344 -30.69 37.39 -12.71
N PHE A 345 -30.84 36.44 -13.65
CA PHE A 345 -31.06 36.71 -15.08
C PHE A 345 -32.47 37.26 -15.40
N GLY A 346 -33.35 37.43 -14.40
CA GLY A 346 -34.70 37.96 -14.59
C GLY A 346 -35.70 36.97 -15.19
N CYS A 347 -35.42 35.66 -15.14
CA CYS A 347 -36.36 34.63 -15.57
C CYS A 347 -37.71 34.73 -14.81
N PRO A 348 -38.84 34.41 -15.46
CA PRO A 348 -40.13 34.26 -14.77
C PRO A 348 -40.02 33.24 -13.62
N LYS A 349 -40.78 33.46 -12.54
CA LYS A 349 -40.82 32.49 -11.42
C LYS A 349 -41.26 31.11 -11.95
N PRO A 350 -40.50 30.03 -11.67
CA PRO A 350 -40.85 28.70 -12.15
C PRO A 350 -42.20 28.26 -11.58
N LYS A 351 -42.95 27.47 -12.36
CA LYS A 351 -44.21 26.85 -11.92
C LYS A 351 -43.96 26.00 -10.68
N TRP A 352 -44.87 26.05 -9.71
CA TRP A 352 -44.74 25.30 -8.46
C TRP A 352 -44.57 23.79 -8.71
N SER A 353 -43.66 23.16 -7.97
CA SER A 353 -43.51 21.71 -7.91
C SER A 353 -43.11 21.26 -6.50
N LYS A 354 -43.22 19.95 -6.24
CA LYS A 354 -42.73 19.30 -5.02
C LYS A 354 -41.22 19.59 -4.83
N TYR A 355 -40.44 19.51 -5.92
CA TYR A 355 -39.00 19.70 -5.92
C TYR A 355 -38.59 21.13 -5.52
N LEU A 356 -39.23 22.14 -6.12
CA LEU A 356 -38.97 23.55 -5.80
C LEU A 356 -39.39 23.92 -4.37
N SER A 357 -40.36 23.19 -3.81
CA SER A 357 -40.75 23.32 -2.40
C SER A 357 -39.72 22.67 -1.49
N PHE A 358 -39.16 21.53 -1.88
CA PHE A 358 -38.08 20.85 -1.16
C PHE A 358 -36.78 21.68 -1.15
N LEU A 359 -36.35 22.23 -2.29
CA LEU A 359 -35.16 23.11 -2.35
C LEU A 359 -35.32 24.40 -1.52
N LYS A 360 -36.53 24.76 -1.10
CA LYS A 360 -36.82 25.89 -0.19
C LYS A 360 -37.17 25.45 1.23
N SER A 361 -37.09 24.15 1.52
CA SER A 361 -37.48 23.59 2.81
C SER A 361 -36.38 23.72 3.86
N LYS A 362 -36.77 23.72 5.14
CA LYS A 362 -35.84 23.59 6.26
C LYS A 362 -35.00 22.32 6.17
N THR A 363 -35.59 21.22 5.72
CA THR A 363 -34.89 19.92 5.54
C THR A 363 -33.73 20.03 4.57
N PHE A 364 -33.90 20.69 3.42
CA PHE A 364 -32.78 20.91 2.51
C PHE A 364 -31.74 21.88 3.08
N ALA A 365 -32.18 22.98 3.73
CA ALA A 365 -31.28 23.92 4.39
C ALA A 365 -30.44 23.27 5.51
N GLU A 366 -31.01 22.31 6.25
CA GLU A 366 -30.31 21.52 7.27
C GLU A 366 -29.33 20.51 6.65
N LEU A 367 -29.72 19.82 5.57
CA LEU A 367 -28.84 18.89 4.84
C LEU A 367 -27.61 19.61 4.28
N SER A 368 -27.83 20.77 3.66
CA SER A 368 -26.80 21.56 2.96
C SER A 368 -26.19 22.70 3.81
N ARG A 369 -26.38 22.64 5.13
CA ARG A 369 -25.77 23.62 6.07
C ARG A 369 -24.23 23.56 6.02
N PRO A 370 -23.52 24.68 6.22
CA PRO A 370 -22.06 24.67 6.24
C PRO A 370 -21.48 23.64 7.20
N LYS A 371 -20.55 22.83 6.68
CA LYS A 371 -19.83 21.81 7.45
C LYS A 371 -18.61 22.45 8.10
N ARG A 372 -18.22 21.93 9.26
CA ARG A 372 -16.98 22.29 9.95
C ARG A 372 -16.06 21.08 9.96
N LEU A 373 -14.76 21.33 9.88
CA LEU A 373 -13.72 20.31 10.02
C LEU A 373 -13.90 19.55 11.34
N THR A 374 -14.14 18.24 11.27
CA THR A 374 -14.04 17.35 12.45
C THR A 374 -12.57 17.02 12.71
N ALA A 375 -12.25 16.46 13.87
CA ALA A 375 -10.90 15.97 14.15
C ALA A 375 -10.45 14.93 13.11
N GLN A 376 -11.39 14.09 12.64
CA GLN A 376 -11.15 13.09 11.59
C GLN A 376 -11.00 13.73 10.20
N SER A 377 -11.76 14.77 9.85
CA SER A 377 -11.52 15.53 8.60
C SER A 377 -10.15 16.23 8.57
N ARG A 378 -9.58 16.56 9.74
CA ARG A 378 -8.23 17.11 9.89
C ARG A 378 -7.12 16.07 9.92
N GLN A 379 -7.45 14.77 9.99
CA GLN A 379 -6.47 13.71 9.84
C GLN A 379 -5.95 13.77 8.39
N MET A 380 -4.70 14.18 8.24
CA MET A 380 -3.99 14.07 6.98
C MET A 380 -3.95 12.60 6.55
N MET A 381 -3.79 12.35 5.25
CA MET A 381 -3.09 11.13 4.89
C MET A 381 -1.70 11.22 5.50
N GLU A 382 -1.40 10.28 6.37
CA GLU A 382 -0.05 9.74 6.36
C GLU A 382 0.24 9.37 4.92
N VAL A 383 1.36 9.83 4.36
CA VAL A 383 1.76 9.48 2.98
C VAL A 383 2.34 8.06 3.01
N GLU A 384 1.48 7.11 3.35
CA GLU A 384 1.48 5.76 2.81
C GLU A 384 1.64 5.88 1.30
N ILE A 385 2.69 5.27 0.76
CA ILE A 385 2.65 4.91 -0.65
C ILE A 385 1.89 3.58 -0.76
N HIS A 386 0.56 3.72 -0.65
CA HIS A 386 -0.51 2.74 -0.88
C HIS A 386 -0.68 1.56 0.10
N LYS A 387 -1.78 1.58 0.86
CA LYS A 387 -2.64 0.42 1.15
C LYS A 387 -4.14 0.79 1.02
N GLU A 388 -4.92 -0.23 0.68
CA GLU A 388 -6.39 -0.32 0.63
C GLU A 388 -6.67 -1.83 0.90
N VAL A 389 -7.75 -2.31 1.54
CA VAL A 389 -9.08 -1.81 1.94
C VAL A 389 -9.46 -2.51 3.26
N ASP A 390 -10.39 -1.98 4.08
CA ASP A 390 -11.44 -2.82 4.71
C ASP A 390 -12.58 -2.05 5.42
N ASN A 391 -13.74 -2.71 5.52
CA ASN A 391 -15.02 -2.27 6.10
C ASN A 391 -15.79 -3.52 6.63
N GLU A 392 -16.80 -3.49 7.51
CA GLU A 392 -17.57 -2.37 8.09
C GLU A 392 -17.87 -2.63 9.62
N PRO A 393 -18.96 -2.22 10.34
CA PRO A 393 -18.73 -1.45 11.58
C PRO A 393 -19.48 -1.87 12.90
N GLU A 394 -19.22 -1.08 13.96
CA GLU A 394 -20.01 -0.75 15.19
C GLU A 394 -20.43 -1.80 16.28
N LYS A 395 -19.72 -1.76 17.44
CA LYS A 395 -20.19 -1.47 18.86
C LYS A 395 -21.20 -2.44 19.57
N PRO A 396 -21.48 -2.37 20.91
CA PRO A 396 -21.07 -1.42 21.97
C PRO A 396 -20.59 -1.99 23.36
N HIS A 397 -20.22 -1.06 24.27
CA HIS A 397 -19.77 -1.16 25.70
C HIS A 397 -20.72 -1.84 26.72
N PRO A 398 -20.30 -2.25 27.97
CA PRO A 398 -19.86 -1.38 29.11
C PRO A 398 -18.55 -1.84 29.83
N LYS A 399 -17.59 -0.99 30.23
CA LYS A 399 -17.51 0.06 31.29
C LYS A 399 -17.32 -0.43 32.75
N LEU A 400 -16.51 0.35 33.50
CA LEU A 400 -16.26 0.37 34.97
C LEU A 400 -15.08 -0.53 35.48
N ILE A 401 -14.14 -0.09 36.36
CA ILE A 401 -13.92 1.25 36.97
C ILE A 401 -12.47 1.46 37.55
N HIS A 402 -12.01 2.72 37.50
CA HIS A 402 -10.94 3.44 38.27
C HIS A 402 -9.61 2.80 38.73
N LYS A 403 -8.51 3.50 38.39
CA LYS A 403 -7.92 4.51 39.29
C LYS A 403 -7.29 5.68 38.52
N GLU A 404 -7.50 6.90 39.01
CA GLU A 404 -7.04 8.16 38.43
C GLU A 404 -5.70 8.61 39.06
N VAL A 405 -4.75 9.11 38.26
CA VAL A 405 -3.87 10.25 38.59
C VAL A 405 -3.49 10.99 37.29
N ASP A 406 -3.89 12.26 37.23
CA ASP A 406 -3.41 13.39 36.41
C ASP A 406 -3.29 13.34 34.86
N ASN A 407 -3.56 14.51 34.25
CA ASN A 407 -3.77 14.69 32.81
C ASN A 407 -2.47 15.03 32.05
N GLU A 408 -2.11 14.19 31.07
CA GLU A 408 -1.55 14.65 29.79
C GLU A 408 -2.41 14.13 28.64
N PRO A 409 -2.59 14.87 27.53
CA PRO A 409 -3.24 14.35 26.34
C PRO A 409 -2.35 13.30 25.67
N GLU A 410 -2.78 12.04 25.66
CA GLU A 410 -2.05 10.94 25.02
C GLU A 410 -1.73 11.27 23.55
N LYS A 411 -0.43 11.31 23.26
CA LYS A 411 0.10 11.50 21.90
C LYS A 411 -0.31 10.28 21.06
N PRO A 412 -0.71 10.44 19.77
CA PRO A 412 -0.92 9.30 18.90
C PRO A 412 0.39 8.47 18.82
N HIS A 413 0.29 7.18 19.16
CA HIS A 413 1.44 6.30 19.20
C HIS A 413 1.92 5.92 17.79
N PRO A 414 3.25 5.82 17.55
CA PRO A 414 3.80 5.51 16.23
C PRO A 414 3.29 4.22 15.61
N LYS A 415 3.16 4.19 14.28
CA LYS A 415 2.82 2.94 13.56
C LYS A 415 3.95 1.91 13.64
N ILE A 416 3.58 0.64 13.78
CA ILE A 416 4.49 -0.51 13.91
C ILE A 416 4.23 -1.53 12.80
N HIS A 417 5.27 -2.21 12.33
CA HIS A 417 5.16 -3.41 11.49
C HIS A 417 6.15 -4.47 11.97
N THR A 418 5.71 -5.72 12.11
CA THR A 418 6.53 -6.84 12.57
C THR A 418 7.00 -7.67 11.36
N ILE A 419 8.29 -7.97 11.27
CA ILE A 419 8.87 -8.83 10.23
C ILE A 419 9.68 -9.97 10.85
N PHE A 420 9.70 -11.12 10.18
CA PHE A 420 10.51 -12.27 10.57
C PHE A 420 10.98 -13.04 9.34
N SER A 421 12.18 -13.64 9.41
CA SER A 421 12.81 -14.34 8.28
C SER A 421 12.61 -15.85 8.36
N THR A 422 12.41 -16.50 7.20
CA THR A 422 12.14 -17.93 7.05
C THR A 422 12.68 -18.46 5.72
N GLU A 423 12.82 -19.78 5.58
CA GLU A 423 13.15 -20.46 4.31
C GLU A 423 12.02 -21.43 3.90
N CYS A 424 11.91 -21.76 2.60
CA CYS A 424 10.94 -22.75 2.08
C CYS A 424 11.19 -24.17 2.61
N SER A 425 10.76 -24.47 3.85
CA SER A 425 10.87 -25.81 4.44
C SER A 425 9.81 -26.06 5.51
N SER A 426 9.45 -27.33 5.71
CA SER A 426 8.52 -27.77 6.76
C SER A 426 8.98 -27.38 8.17
N TYR A 427 10.29 -27.20 8.38
CA TYR A 427 10.85 -26.68 9.62
C TYR A 427 10.37 -25.26 9.93
N PHE A 428 10.37 -24.36 8.95
CA PHE A 428 9.90 -22.99 9.12
C PHE A 428 8.37 -22.86 9.01
N ASP A 429 7.67 -23.82 8.41
CA ASP A 429 6.21 -23.83 8.31
C ASP A 429 5.54 -23.87 9.69
N TRP A 430 5.94 -24.81 10.56
CA TRP A 430 5.33 -24.91 11.89
C TRP A 430 5.76 -23.75 12.81
N GLN A 431 6.97 -23.22 12.62
CA GLN A 431 7.45 -22.00 13.30
C GLN A 431 6.61 -20.78 12.89
N THR A 432 6.33 -20.62 11.59
CA THR A 432 5.43 -19.59 11.05
C THR A 432 4.05 -19.68 11.68
N VAL A 433 3.46 -20.88 11.76
CA VAL A 433 2.14 -21.09 12.38
C VAL A 433 2.14 -20.69 13.86
N GLY A 434 3.17 -21.06 14.62
CA GLY A 434 3.34 -20.69 16.03
C GLY A 434 3.47 -19.17 16.24
N LEU A 435 4.42 -18.54 15.55
CA LEU A 435 4.68 -17.11 15.68
C LEU A 435 3.45 -16.28 15.26
N VAL A 436 2.84 -16.57 14.11
CA VAL A 436 1.67 -15.82 13.62
C VAL A 436 0.44 -16.00 14.53
N HIS A 437 0.21 -17.20 15.07
CA HIS A 437 -0.83 -17.41 16.08
C HIS A 437 -0.58 -16.55 17.33
N SER A 438 0.66 -16.58 17.84
CA SER A 438 1.05 -15.84 19.04
C SER A 438 1.00 -14.31 18.84
N PHE A 439 1.36 -13.81 17.66
CA PHE A 439 1.23 -12.40 17.27
C PHE A 439 -0.20 -11.90 17.48
N TYR A 440 -1.19 -12.59 16.89
CA TYR A 440 -2.60 -12.21 17.07
C TYR A 440 -3.09 -12.41 18.51
N LYS A 441 -2.67 -13.49 19.19
CA LYS A 441 -3.05 -13.78 20.59
C LYS A 441 -2.51 -12.73 21.58
N SER A 442 -1.32 -12.19 21.33
CA SER A 442 -0.68 -11.15 22.15
C SER A 442 -1.31 -9.76 21.99
N GLY A 443 -2.13 -9.55 20.96
CA GLY A 443 -2.69 -8.25 20.61
C GLY A 443 -1.62 -7.25 20.13
N GLN A 444 -0.53 -7.75 19.52
CA GLN A 444 0.54 -6.91 18.98
C GLN A 444 -0.03 -5.88 17.98
N PRO A 445 0.19 -4.57 18.18
CA PRO A 445 -0.24 -3.55 17.23
C PRO A 445 0.55 -3.62 15.92
N GLY A 446 -0.12 -3.24 14.82
CA GLY A 446 0.47 -3.23 13.49
C GLY A 446 0.19 -4.49 12.69
N ASN A 447 0.90 -4.64 11.56
CA ASN A 447 0.82 -5.81 10.68
C ASN A 447 2.04 -6.73 10.89
N ILE A 448 1.91 -8.00 10.52
CA ILE A 448 3.03 -8.95 10.46
C ILE A 448 3.33 -9.34 9.01
N THR A 449 4.60 -9.53 8.65
CA THR A 449 5.01 -10.08 7.35
C THR A 449 6.16 -11.06 7.49
N ARG A 450 5.98 -12.26 6.92
CA ARG A 450 7.02 -13.25 6.75
C ARG A 450 7.90 -12.90 5.57
N LEU A 451 9.21 -12.86 5.75
CA LEU A 451 10.18 -12.78 4.68
C LEU A 451 10.62 -14.21 4.37
N LEU A 452 10.31 -14.69 3.17
CA LEU A 452 10.45 -16.09 2.79
C LEU A 452 11.53 -16.24 1.71
N SER A 453 12.71 -16.69 2.13
CA SER A 453 13.88 -16.92 1.28
C SER A 453 13.86 -18.31 0.65
N CYS A 454 13.79 -18.40 -0.68
CA CYS A 454 13.70 -19.68 -1.39
C CYS A 454 14.55 -19.70 -2.66
N THR A 455 15.02 -20.88 -3.07
CA THR A 455 15.48 -21.07 -4.45
C THR A 455 14.28 -21.16 -5.39
N GLU A 456 14.48 -20.95 -6.69
CA GLU A 456 13.40 -21.11 -7.67
C GLU A 456 12.81 -22.52 -7.68
N ASP A 457 13.61 -23.55 -7.42
CA ASP A 457 13.16 -24.95 -7.47
C ASP A 457 12.40 -25.36 -6.20
N ASP A 458 12.83 -24.87 -5.03
CA ASP A 458 12.05 -25.04 -3.79
C ASP A 458 10.70 -24.32 -3.91
N LEU A 459 10.70 -23.08 -4.42
CA LEU A 459 9.50 -22.26 -4.55
C LEU A 459 8.43 -22.89 -5.48
N LYS A 460 8.83 -23.65 -6.50
CA LYS A 460 7.92 -24.39 -7.39
C LYS A 460 7.20 -25.55 -6.68
N GLN A 461 7.79 -26.11 -5.62
CA GLN A 461 7.29 -27.31 -4.91
C GLN A 461 6.76 -27.00 -3.51
N TYR A 462 7.01 -25.79 -3.01
CA TYR A 462 6.58 -25.32 -1.70
C TYR A 462 5.06 -25.28 -1.60
N LYS A 463 4.55 -25.47 -0.37
CA LYS A 463 3.10 -25.55 -0.09
C LYS A 463 2.61 -24.53 0.91
N GLY A 464 3.49 -24.07 1.81
CA GLY A 464 3.14 -23.14 2.89
C GLY A 464 3.01 -21.67 2.48
N HIS A 465 2.54 -21.37 1.26
CA HIS A 465 2.46 -20.01 0.73
C HIS A 465 1.50 -19.11 1.54
N ASP A 466 0.43 -19.68 2.09
CA ASP A 466 -0.70 -19.02 2.75
C ASP A 466 -0.57 -18.95 4.29
N LEU A 467 0.52 -19.47 4.87
CA LEU A 467 0.73 -19.53 6.32
C LEU A 467 0.86 -18.15 6.99
N ALA A 468 1.24 -17.11 6.23
CA ALA A 468 1.39 -15.73 6.68
C ALA A 468 1.30 -14.77 5.48
N PRO A 469 0.99 -13.47 5.68
CA PRO A 469 1.32 -12.43 4.72
C PRO A 469 2.81 -12.51 4.40
N THR A 470 3.17 -12.80 3.14
CA THR A 470 4.52 -13.24 2.77
C THR A 470 5.14 -12.35 1.70
N HIS A 471 6.37 -11.90 1.94
CA HIS A 471 7.25 -11.30 0.96
C HIS A 471 8.28 -12.34 0.51
N TYR A 472 8.31 -12.64 -0.78
CA TYR A 472 9.23 -13.62 -1.36
C TYR A 472 10.59 -12.98 -1.62
N VAL A 473 11.65 -13.72 -1.25
CA VAL A 473 13.04 -13.27 -1.34
C VAL A 473 13.87 -14.36 -2.06
N PRO A 474 14.77 -14.00 -2.98
CA PRO A 474 15.76 -14.95 -3.51
C PRO A 474 16.65 -15.48 -2.37
N SER A 475 16.76 -16.81 -2.24
CA SER A 475 17.65 -17.41 -1.24
C SER A 475 19.11 -17.00 -1.49
N MET A 476 19.75 -16.50 -0.42
CA MET A 476 21.19 -16.26 -0.34
C MET A 476 21.89 -17.37 0.46
N SER A 477 21.19 -18.46 0.84
CA SER A 477 21.75 -19.59 1.61
C SER A 477 22.99 -20.19 0.96
N ARG A 478 23.13 -20.04 -0.37
CA ARG A 478 24.36 -20.28 -1.10
C ARG A 478 24.81 -18.99 -1.78
N HIS A 479 25.92 -18.42 -1.33
CA HIS A 479 26.39 -17.11 -1.76
C HIS A 479 26.71 -17.11 -3.28
N PRO A 480 26.18 -16.18 -4.08
CA PRO A 480 26.21 -16.26 -5.55
C PRO A 480 27.62 -16.18 -6.16
N LEU A 481 28.55 -15.43 -5.55
CA LEU A 481 29.93 -15.30 -6.05
C LEU A 481 30.90 -16.38 -5.54
N THR A 482 30.87 -16.71 -4.23
CA THR A 482 31.84 -17.62 -3.59
C THR A 482 31.36 -19.08 -3.54
N GLY A 483 30.06 -19.33 -3.69
CA GLY A 483 29.44 -20.63 -3.51
C GLY A 483 29.37 -21.13 -2.06
N ASP A 484 29.78 -20.31 -1.08
CA ASP A 484 29.73 -20.62 0.36
C ASP A 484 28.28 -20.89 0.79
N TRP A 485 28.08 -21.93 1.60
CA TRP A 485 26.77 -22.27 2.13
C TRP A 485 26.63 -21.76 3.56
N TYR A 486 25.73 -20.78 3.74
CA TYR A 486 25.51 -20.09 5.00
C TYR A 486 24.05 -19.56 5.09
N PRO A 487 23.07 -20.37 5.52
CA PRO A 487 21.66 -19.99 5.50
C PRO A 487 21.29 -18.74 6.31
N ALA A 488 21.99 -18.46 7.42
CA ALA A 488 21.64 -17.33 8.29
C ALA A 488 21.82 -15.95 7.62
N ILE A 489 22.61 -15.85 6.53
CA ILE A 489 22.69 -14.64 5.70
C ILE A 489 21.34 -14.23 5.08
N ASN A 490 20.38 -15.16 5.01
CA ASN A 490 19.02 -14.82 4.58
C ASN A 490 18.37 -13.76 5.47
N LYS A 491 18.64 -13.70 6.78
CA LYS A 491 18.03 -12.70 7.68
C LYS A 491 18.39 -11.26 7.23
N PRO A 492 19.67 -10.85 7.13
CA PRO A 492 20.02 -9.53 6.59
C PRO A 492 19.64 -9.35 5.13
N ALA A 493 19.82 -10.37 4.27
CA ALA A 493 19.48 -10.26 2.84
C ALA A 493 17.98 -10.04 2.61
N ALA A 494 17.12 -10.74 3.35
CA ALA A 494 15.67 -10.63 3.28
C ALA A 494 15.18 -9.30 3.84
N VAL A 495 15.77 -8.81 4.94
CA VAL A 495 15.46 -7.48 5.48
C VAL A 495 15.84 -6.39 4.46
N LEU A 496 17.03 -6.46 3.86
CA LEU A 496 17.44 -5.54 2.79
C LEU A 496 16.51 -5.63 1.56
N HIS A 497 16.16 -6.84 1.13
CA HIS A 497 15.26 -7.05 0.00
C HIS A 497 13.87 -6.46 0.29
N TRP A 498 13.32 -6.68 1.49
CA TRP A 498 12.05 -6.10 1.92
C TRP A 498 12.10 -4.58 1.95
N MET A 499 13.14 -3.99 2.56
CA MET A 499 13.32 -2.53 2.62
C MET A 499 13.44 -1.87 1.24
N ASN A 500 13.93 -2.59 0.22
CA ASN A 500 14.08 -2.09 -1.15
C ASN A 500 12.84 -2.32 -2.03
N HIS A 501 11.96 -3.27 -1.70
CA HIS A 501 10.83 -3.67 -2.55
C HIS A 501 9.45 -3.43 -1.93
N VAL A 502 9.36 -3.22 -0.61
CA VAL A 502 8.09 -2.99 0.11
C VAL A 502 8.02 -1.55 0.62
N LYS A 503 6.95 -0.86 0.24
CA LYS A 503 6.63 0.46 0.78
C LYS A 503 5.88 0.25 2.08
N THR A 504 6.49 0.66 3.19
CA THR A 504 5.93 0.55 4.54
C THR A 504 5.72 1.93 5.16
N ASP A 505 4.60 2.05 5.86
CA ASP A 505 4.11 3.21 6.59
C ASP A 505 4.42 3.16 8.09
N ALA A 506 4.97 2.04 8.57
CA ALA A 506 5.40 1.91 9.93
C ALA A 506 6.63 2.79 10.22
N GLU A 507 6.54 3.58 11.29
CA GLU A 507 7.66 4.34 11.83
C GLU A 507 8.68 3.42 12.50
N TYR A 508 8.21 2.32 13.10
CA TYR A 508 9.06 1.31 13.75
C TYR A 508 8.83 -0.08 13.20
N ILE A 509 9.94 -0.77 12.93
CA ILE A 509 9.95 -2.16 12.53
C ILE A 509 10.39 -3.01 13.72
N VAL A 510 9.57 -3.99 14.07
CA VAL A 510 9.91 -5.04 15.04
C VAL A 510 10.42 -6.24 14.26
N ILE A 511 11.70 -6.60 14.42
CA ILE A 511 12.28 -7.78 13.77
C ILE A 511 12.37 -8.90 14.80
N LEU A 512 11.76 -10.04 14.45
CA LEU A 512 11.74 -11.27 15.26
C LEU A 512 12.37 -12.44 14.49
N ASP A 513 12.81 -13.46 15.22
CA ASP A 513 13.17 -14.75 14.65
C ASP A 513 11.95 -15.68 14.56
N ALA A 514 11.99 -16.65 13.65
CA ALA A 514 10.85 -17.56 13.43
C ALA A 514 10.58 -18.49 14.61
N ASP A 515 11.59 -18.77 15.44
CA ASP A 515 11.50 -19.59 16.65
C ASP A 515 11.15 -18.78 17.91
N MET A 516 10.27 -17.80 17.74
CA MET A 516 9.75 -16.96 18.81
C MET A 516 8.23 -17.14 19.01
N ILE A 517 7.77 -17.13 20.27
CA ILE A 517 6.34 -17.06 20.64
C ILE A 517 6.10 -15.75 21.38
N MET A 518 5.14 -14.94 20.92
CA MET A 518 4.71 -13.72 21.60
C MET A 518 3.73 -13.99 22.74
N ARG A 519 4.05 -13.47 23.92
CA ARG A 519 3.22 -13.46 25.14
C ARG A 519 2.45 -12.16 25.31
N GLY A 520 3.00 -11.06 24.80
CA GLY A 520 2.44 -9.72 24.94
C GLY A 520 3.01 -8.75 23.92
N LYS A 521 2.53 -7.50 23.98
CA LYS A 521 2.90 -6.45 23.03
C LYS A 521 4.37 -6.04 23.18
N ILE A 522 5.00 -5.73 22.06
CA ILE A 522 6.32 -5.14 21.92
C ILE A 522 6.12 -3.79 21.23
N THR A 523 6.17 -2.70 22.01
CA THR A 523 5.90 -1.35 21.48
C THR A 523 7.11 -0.43 21.64
N PRO A 524 7.41 0.45 20.66
CA PRO A 524 8.52 1.40 20.72
C PRO A 524 8.49 2.29 21.97
N TRP A 525 7.31 2.69 22.43
CA TRP A 525 7.15 3.62 23.55
C TRP A 525 7.23 2.96 24.93
N GLU A 526 6.84 1.68 25.08
CA GLU A 526 7.08 0.94 26.34
C GLU A 526 8.58 0.68 26.55
N PHE A 527 9.34 0.45 25.47
CA PHE A 527 10.76 0.07 25.53
C PHE A 527 11.75 1.20 25.17
N ASN A 528 11.27 2.43 24.99
CA ASN A 528 12.08 3.62 24.67
C ASN A 528 12.88 3.56 23.35
N ALA A 529 12.37 2.86 22.33
CA ALA A 529 12.96 2.91 20.99
C ALA A 529 12.79 4.31 20.37
N ALA A 530 13.87 4.84 19.80
CA ALA A 530 13.87 6.15 19.13
C ALA A 530 14.76 6.15 17.89
N ARG A 531 14.71 7.24 17.12
CA ARG A 531 15.64 7.49 16.00
C ARG A 531 17.09 7.44 16.50
N SER A 532 17.92 6.68 15.80
CA SER A 532 19.30 6.32 16.12
C SER A 532 19.52 5.59 17.46
N HIS A 533 18.43 5.22 18.14
CA HIS A 533 18.41 4.47 19.41
C HIS A 533 17.46 3.26 19.30
N PRO A 534 17.80 2.25 18.48
CA PRO A 534 17.04 1.01 18.41
C PRO A 534 17.03 0.28 19.76
N VAL A 535 15.93 -0.39 20.08
CA VAL A 535 15.91 -1.34 21.21
C VAL A 535 16.37 -2.69 20.71
N SER A 536 17.19 -3.40 21.49
CA SER A 536 17.44 -4.81 21.23
C SER A 536 17.74 -5.62 22.49
N THR A 537 17.39 -6.90 22.46
CA THR A 537 17.71 -7.85 23.54
C THR A 537 19.15 -8.34 23.42
N PRO A 538 19.88 -8.48 24.53
CA PRO A 538 21.29 -8.84 24.50
C PRO A 538 21.52 -10.30 24.10
N TYR A 539 22.67 -10.55 23.46
CA TYR A 539 23.23 -11.87 23.25
C TYR A 539 24.61 -11.95 23.93
N GLU A 540 24.63 -12.36 25.20
CA GLU A 540 25.84 -12.34 26.05
C GLU A 540 27.01 -13.18 25.51
N TYR A 541 26.71 -14.21 24.71
CA TYR A 541 27.72 -15.05 24.06
C TYR A 541 28.48 -14.34 22.92
N LEU A 542 28.07 -13.15 22.48
CA LEU A 542 28.78 -12.35 21.48
C LEU A 542 30.02 -11.65 22.06
N ILE A 543 31.06 -12.42 22.39
CA ILE A 543 32.30 -11.90 22.99
C ILE A 543 33.18 -11.08 22.02
N GLY A 544 32.89 -11.09 20.72
CA GLY A 544 33.66 -10.44 19.64
C GLY A 544 33.66 -8.91 19.67
N CYS A 545 32.65 -8.29 20.31
CA CYS A 545 32.64 -6.83 20.52
C CYS A 545 33.81 -6.35 21.40
N ASP A 546 34.28 -7.17 22.34
CA ASP A 546 35.29 -6.76 23.34
C ASP A 546 36.73 -7.10 22.93
N ASN A 547 36.95 -7.68 21.74
CA ASN A 547 38.23 -8.29 21.38
C ASN A 547 38.78 -7.83 20.01
N ILE A 548 39.64 -8.64 19.38
CA ILE A 548 40.26 -8.33 18.09
C ILE A 548 39.23 -8.25 16.95
N LEU A 549 38.13 -9.02 17.01
CA LEU A 549 37.14 -9.11 15.95
C LEU A 549 36.49 -7.75 15.63
N ALA A 550 36.07 -7.01 16.67
CA ALA A 550 35.56 -5.64 16.50
C ALA A 550 36.60 -4.69 15.88
N LYS A 551 37.88 -4.81 16.26
CA LYS A 551 38.96 -3.95 15.73
C LYS A 551 39.31 -4.23 14.27
N LEU A 552 39.03 -5.45 13.79
CA LEU A 552 39.18 -5.83 12.39
C LEU A 552 37.98 -5.37 11.56
N HIS A 553 36.76 -5.51 12.10
CA HIS A 553 35.52 -5.40 11.33
C HIS A 553 34.68 -4.14 11.58
N THR A 554 35.09 -3.23 12.45
CA THR A 554 34.50 -1.88 12.53
C THR A 554 35.53 -0.81 12.85
N LYS A 555 35.34 0.39 12.30
CA LYS A 555 36.08 1.60 12.69
C LYS A 555 35.72 2.10 14.08
N HIS A 556 34.59 1.63 14.63
CA HIS A 556 34.00 2.06 15.89
C HIS A 556 33.82 0.88 16.86
N PRO A 557 34.90 0.19 17.28
CA PRO A 557 34.79 -0.91 18.23
C PRO A 557 34.17 -0.47 19.58
N GLU A 558 34.32 0.80 19.96
CA GLU A 558 33.68 1.45 21.12
C GLU A 558 32.15 1.65 21.00
N ALA A 559 31.57 1.25 19.86
CA ALA A 559 30.14 1.30 19.59
C ALA A 559 29.54 -0.09 19.27
N CYS A 560 30.29 -1.17 19.52
CA CYS A 560 29.79 -2.54 19.32
C CYS A 560 28.93 -3.00 20.51
N ASP A 561 27.62 -2.99 20.33
CA ASP A 561 26.65 -3.53 21.28
C ASP A 561 26.47 -5.05 21.06
N LYS A 562 26.34 -5.85 22.13
CA LYS A 562 26.12 -7.32 22.05
C LYS A 562 24.64 -7.66 21.90
N VAL A 563 24.08 -7.43 20.71
CA VAL A 563 22.63 -7.42 20.47
C VAL A 563 22.23 -8.22 19.23
N GLY A 564 20.92 -8.38 19.00
CA GLY A 564 20.39 -8.94 17.74
C GLY A 564 19.21 -9.91 17.86
N GLY A 565 18.62 -10.07 19.05
CA GLY A 565 17.44 -10.90 19.27
C GLY A 565 16.15 -10.22 18.80
N VAL A 566 15.28 -9.83 19.73
CA VAL A 566 14.19 -8.91 19.40
C VAL A 566 14.81 -7.55 19.09
N ILE A 567 14.47 -6.96 17.93
CA ILE A 567 14.95 -5.64 17.51
C ILE A 567 13.75 -4.74 17.29
N ILE A 568 13.73 -3.54 17.88
CA ILE A 568 12.77 -2.47 17.56
C ILE A 568 13.56 -1.29 16.99
N MET A 569 13.46 -1.08 15.68
CA MET A 569 14.26 -0.06 14.98
C MET A 569 13.36 0.91 14.22
N HIS A 570 13.66 2.20 14.33
CA HIS A 570 12.97 3.22 13.52
C HIS A 570 13.30 3.02 12.03
N VAL A 571 12.30 3.09 11.16
CA VAL A 571 12.39 2.71 9.74
C VAL A 571 13.50 3.45 8.97
N ASP A 572 13.73 4.73 9.27
CA ASP A 572 14.80 5.53 8.64
C ASP A 572 16.23 5.11 9.06
N ASP A 573 16.40 4.47 10.20
CA ASP A 573 17.67 3.87 10.58
C ASP A 573 17.82 2.51 9.90
N LEU A 574 16.74 1.71 9.86
CA LEU A 574 16.72 0.43 9.15
C LEU A 574 17.02 0.58 7.64
N ARG A 575 16.54 1.66 6.99
CA ARG A 575 16.87 2.00 5.59
C ARG A 575 18.37 2.16 5.35
N LYS A 576 19.11 2.74 6.29
CA LYS A 576 20.57 2.94 6.20
C LYS A 576 21.31 1.66 6.61
N PHE A 577 20.79 0.99 7.63
CA PHE A 577 21.40 -0.15 8.30
C PHE A 577 21.32 -1.45 7.52
N ALA A 578 20.21 -1.75 6.83
CA ALA A 578 20.00 -3.06 6.20
C ALA A 578 21.11 -3.46 5.21
N LEU A 579 21.67 -2.51 4.46
CA LEU A 579 22.80 -2.76 3.57
C LEU A 579 24.11 -3.02 4.35
N GLN A 580 24.36 -2.25 5.42
CA GLN A 580 25.53 -2.43 6.27
C GLN A 580 25.49 -3.78 7.01
N TRP A 581 24.31 -4.21 7.47
CA TRP A 581 24.13 -5.51 8.09
C TRP A 581 24.52 -6.65 7.13
N LEU A 582 24.02 -6.65 5.89
CA LEU A 582 24.42 -7.66 4.90
C LEU A 582 25.93 -7.61 4.60
N HIS A 583 26.46 -6.43 4.29
CA HIS A 583 27.88 -6.26 3.96
C HIS A 583 28.82 -6.70 5.11
N LYS A 584 28.53 -6.31 6.35
CA LYS A 584 29.32 -6.74 7.52
C LYS A 584 29.13 -8.21 7.87
N THR A 585 27.98 -8.80 7.55
CA THR A 585 27.79 -10.26 7.63
C THR A 585 28.73 -10.98 6.66
N GLU A 586 28.81 -10.53 5.41
CA GLU A 586 29.75 -11.07 4.40
C GLU A 586 31.22 -10.88 4.84
N GLU A 587 31.57 -9.71 5.38
CA GLU A 587 32.92 -9.39 5.85
C GLU A 587 33.40 -10.35 6.96
N VAL A 588 32.58 -10.55 8.01
CA VAL A 588 32.88 -11.49 9.12
C VAL A 588 32.84 -12.94 8.64
N ARG A 589 31.92 -13.27 7.72
CA ARG A 589 31.80 -14.62 7.15
C ARG A 589 33.03 -14.99 6.31
N LEU A 590 33.72 -14.03 5.70
CA LEU A 590 34.95 -14.27 4.96
C LEU A 590 36.18 -14.46 5.86
N ASP A 591 36.17 -13.92 7.09
CA ASP A 591 37.28 -14.07 8.04
C ASP A 591 37.25 -15.42 8.80
N ARG A 592 37.49 -16.49 8.04
CA ARG A 592 37.57 -17.87 8.56
C ARG A 592 38.69 -18.09 9.59
N SER A 593 39.69 -17.20 9.62
CA SER A 593 40.81 -17.23 10.59
C SER A 593 40.35 -16.95 12.02
N HIS A 594 39.25 -16.21 12.19
CA HIS A 594 38.81 -15.72 13.50
C HIS A 594 37.46 -16.32 13.96
N TRP A 595 37.00 -17.40 13.31
CA TRP A 595 35.75 -18.10 13.68
C TRP A 595 35.77 -18.84 15.02
N SER A 596 36.95 -19.04 15.64
CA SER A 596 37.11 -19.84 16.84
C SER A 596 36.32 -19.33 18.04
N LYS A 597 35.89 -20.25 18.90
CA LYS A 597 34.97 -19.99 20.03
C LYS A 597 35.51 -18.96 21.02
N ASN A 598 36.83 -18.87 21.17
CA ASN A 598 37.50 -17.88 22.02
C ASN A 598 37.50 -16.45 21.45
N ILE A 599 37.09 -16.25 20.19
CA ILE A 599 36.99 -14.93 19.52
C ILE A 599 35.54 -14.57 19.23
N THR A 600 34.74 -15.51 18.72
CA THR A 600 33.33 -15.28 18.35
C THR A 600 32.33 -15.71 19.41
N GLY A 601 32.69 -16.61 20.32
CA GLY A 601 31.71 -17.33 21.14
C GLY A 601 30.90 -18.38 20.36
N ASP A 602 31.15 -18.58 19.06
CA ASP A 602 30.51 -19.63 18.27
C ASP A 602 30.90 -21.00 18.81
N VAL A 603 29.92 -21.72 19.34
CA VAL A 603 30.13 -23.06 19.92
C VAL A 603 30.54 -24.08 18.85
N TYR A 604 30.22 -23.82 17.58
CA TYR A 604 30.53 -24.70 16.45
C TYR A 604 31.84 -24.34 15.73
N GLU A 605 32.46 -23.19 16.07
CA GLU A 605 33.68 -22.66 15.43
C GLU A 605 33.59 -22.57 13.88
N ALA A 606 32.37 -22.42 13.37
CA ALA A 606 32.02 -22.55 11.95
C ALA A 606 31.56 -21.22 11.33
N GLY A 607 31.65 -20.12 12.07
CA GLY A 607 31.17 -18.80 11.68
C GLY A 607 29.65 -18.74 11.55
N TRP A 608 28.92 -19.51 12.37
CA TRP A 608 27.45 -19.64 12.26
C TRP A 608 26.72 -18.34 12.66
N ILE A 609 27.26 -17.62 13.63
CA ILE A 609 26.73 -16.35 14.16
C ILE A 609 27.30 -15.10 13.46
N SER A 610 27.80 -15.24 12.23
CA SER A 610 28.40 -14.13 11.46
C SER A 610 27.39 -13.00 11.18
N GLU A 611 26.10 -13.29 11.10
CA GLU A 611 25.04 -12.30 10.89
C GLU A 611 24.72 -11.50 12.15
N MET A 612 24.92 -12.07 13.34
CA MET A 612 24.82 -11.37 14.63
C MET A 612 25.96 -10.36 14.80
N TYR A 613 27.17 -10.75 14.39
CA TYR A 613 28.31 -9.82 14.30
C TYR A 613 28.14 -8.79 13.18
N GLY A 614 27.64 -9.20 12.02
CA GLY A 614 27.27 -8.29 10.94
C GLY A 614 26.26 -7.23 11.38
N TYR A 615 25.30 -7.61 12.23
CA TYR A 615 24.35 -6.66 12.85
C TYR A 615 25.11 -5.66 13.73
N SER A 616 25.88 -6.18 14.69
CA SER A 616 26.54 -5.39 15.73
C SER A 616 27.58 -4.42 15.15
N PHE A 617 28.42 -4.88 14.21
CA PHE A 617 29.42 -4.04 13.54
C PHE A 617 28.79 -3.07 12.54
N GLY A 618 27.73 -3.47 11.82
CA GLY A 618 26.99 -2.60 10.91
C GLY A 618 26.27 -1.45 11.64
N ALA A 619 25.80 -1.70 12.87
CA ALA A 619 25.20 -0.69 13.73
C ALA A 619 26.25 0.28 14.28
N ALA A 620 27.42 -0.23 14.68
CA ALA A 620 28.56 0.55 15.13
C ALA A 620 29.09 1.52 14.04
N GLU A 621 29.22 1.08 12.79
CA GLU A 621 29.62 1.93 11.65
C GLU A 621 28.62 3.08 11.37
N LEU A 622 27.36 2.94 11.80
CA LEU A 622 26.33 3.97 11.71
C LEU A 622 26.11 4.73 13.03
N ASN A 623 26.89 4.41 14.08
CA ASN A 623 26.74 4.94 15.45
C ASN A 623 25.29 4.87 15.97
N LEU A 624 24.59 3.76 15.70
CA LEU A 624 23.33 3.43 16.35
C LEU A 624 23.63 2.99 17.78
N ARG A 625 22.95 3.56 18.77
CA ARG A 625 23.20 3.30 20.20
C ARG A 625 22.04 2.54 20.81
N HIS A 626 22.22 1.26 21.11
CA HIS A 626 21.09 0.44 21.51
C HIS A 626 20.57 0.78 22.91
N VAL A 627 19.24 0.81 23.04
CA VAL A 627 18.58 0.60 24.33
C VAL A 627 18.55 -0.91 24.55
N ILE A 628 19.50 -1.41 25.34
CA ILE A 628 19.63 -2.84 25.63
C ILE A 628 18.70 -3.20 26.80
N THR A 629 17.86 -4.21 26.62
CA THR A 629 16.96 -4.70 27.67
C THR A 629 16.81 -6.21 27.61
N ASP A 630 16.94 -6.85 28.77
CA ASP A 630 16.66 -8.27 29.01
C ASP A 630 15.19 -8.53 29.37
N GLU A 631 14.35 -7.50 29.52
CA GLU A 631 12.96 -7.63 29.97
C GLU A 631 11.98 -8.11 28.88
N ILE A 632 12.37 -8.07 27.60
CA ILE A 632 11.50 -8.44 26.48
C ILE A 632 11.48 -9.96 26.24
N LEU A 633 12.63 -10.62 26.33
CA LEU A 633 12.87 -11.97 25.78
C LEU A 633 13.36 -12.93 26.87
N ILE A 634 12.79 -14.12 26.93
CA ILE A 634 13.30 -15.21 27.77
C ILE A 634 13.38 -16.53 26.99
N TYR A 635 14.40 -17.33 27.28
CA TYR A 635 14.48 -18.71 26.81
C TYR A 635 13.66 -19.61 27.73
N PRO A 636 12.75 -20.45 27.21
CA PRO A 636 12.17 -21.55 27.99
C PRO A 636 13.28 -22.37 28.68
N GLY A 637 13.03 -22.84 29.90
CA GLY A 637 14.05 -23.46 30.76
C GLY A 637 14.96 -22.48 31.52
N TYR A 638 14.81 -21.16 31.36
CA TYR A 638 15.53 -20.17 32.17
C TYR A 638 14.64 -19.65 33.31
N VAL A 639 15.25 -19.38 34.47
CA VAL A 639 14.53 -18.81 35.61
C VAL A 639 14.19 -17.34 35.31
N PRO A 640 12.91 -16.93 35.36
CA PRO A 640 12.53 -15.55 35.09
C PRO A 640 13.01 -14.59 36.18
N ALA A 641 13.44 -13.39 35.78
CA ALA A 641 13.79 -12.33 36.72
C ALA A 641 12.55 -11.88 37.54
N PRO A 642 12.68 -11.63 38.85
CA PRO A 642 11.54 -11.23 39.68
C PRO A 642 10.86 -9.95 39.19
N GLY A 643 9.55 -10.01 38.95
CA GLY A 643 8.74 -8.86 38.53
C GLY A 643 8.76 -8.55 37.03
N VAL A 644 9.61 -9.20 36.24
CA VAL A 644 9.70 -8.99 34.79
C VAL A 644 8.57 -9.74 34.07
N ASN A 645 7.85 -9.03 33.18
CA ASN A 645 6.79 -9.62 32.37
C ASN A 645 7.21 -9.74 30.89
N TYR A 646 8.03 -10.76 30.63
CA TYR A 646 8.58 -11.10 29.32
C TYR A 646 7.50 -11.13 28.22
N ARG A 647 7.81 -10.48 27.10
CA ARG A 647 6.91 -10.36 25.94
C ARG A 647 7.09 -11.47 24.92
N VAL A 648 8.23 -12.15 24.91
CA VAL A 648 8.60 -13.16 23.90
C VAL A 648 9.34 -14.35 24.53
N PHE A 649 8.99 -15.56 24.11
CA PHE A 649 9.83 -16.75 24.30
C PHE A 649 10.73 -16.98 23.09
N HIS A 650 12.02 -17.26 23.29
CA HIS A 650 12.92 -17.76 22.24
C HIS A 650 13.16 -19.27 22.45
N TYR A 651 12.51 -20.14 21.67
CA TYR A 651 12.67 -21.61 21.83
C TYR A 651 13.82 -22.19 20.99
N GLY A 652 14.89 -21.40 20.82
CA GLY A 652 16.04 -21.76 20.00
C GLY A 652 16.93 -22.87 20.55
N LEU A 653 16.80 -23.19 21.85
CA LEU A 653 17.61 -24.15 22.60
C LEU A 653 16.75 -25.31 23.14
N GLU A 654 17.38 -26.42 23.52
CA GLU A 654 16.70 -27.48 24.26
C GLU A 654 16.33 -27.01 25.68
N TYR A 655 15.11 -27.30 26.11
CA TYR A 655 14.65 -27.08 27.48
C TYR A 655 13.87 -28.28 28.01
N ARG A 656 13.78 -28.39 29.34
CA ARG A 656 13.25 -29.57 30.04
C ARG A 656 12.31 -29.16 31.18
N VAL A 657 11.27 -29.95 31.38
CA VAL A 657 10.32 -29.85 32.50
C VAL A 657 10.15 -31.26 33.05
N GLY A 658 10.82 -31.55 34.17
CA GLY A 658 10.95 -32.91 34.69
C GLY A 658 11.51 -33.89 33.64
N ASN A 659 10.74 -34.93 33.31
CA ASN A 659 11.10 -35.94 32.31
C ASN A 659 10.75 -35.53 30.86
N TRP A 660 9.96 -34.48 30.66
CA TRP A 660 9.63 -33.97 29.33
C TRP A 660 10.70 -32.98 28.85
N SER A 661 10.93 -32.92 27.54
CA SER A 661 11.92 -32.04 26.91
C SER A 661 11.47 -31.61 25.53
N PHE A 662 11.71 -30.36 25.18
CA PHE A 662 11.53 -29.86 23.83
C PHE A 662 12.85 -29.33 23.28
N ASP A 663 13.13 -29.69 22.03
CA ASP A 663 14.25 -29.20 21.25
C ASP A 663 13.77 -29.09 19.80
N LYS A 664 13.79 -27.86 19.24
CA LYS A 664 13.36 -27.60 17.86
C LYS A 664 14.18 -28.38 16.83
N ALA A 665 15.45 -28.71 17.12
CA ALA A 665 16.34 -29.41 16.20
C ALA A 665 15.81 -30.80 15.81
N LYS A 666 15.08 -31.46 16.72
CA LYS A 666 14.49 -32.80 16.53
C LYS A 666 13.32 -32.81 15.51
N TRP A 667 12.81 -31.64 15.12
CA TRP A 667 11.63 -31.47 14.26
C TRP A 667 11.92 -30.86 12.88
N ARG A 668 13.21 -30.83 12.47
CA ARG A 668 13.65 -30.24 11.19
C ARG A 668 13.05 -30.88 9.94
N HIS A 669 12.75 -32.17 9.98
CA HIS A 669 12.24 -32.93 8.83
C HIS A 669 10.79 -33.40 9.03
N THR A 670 10.10 -32.90 10.05
CA THR A 670 8.73 -33.30 10.36
C THR A 670 7.74 -32.29 9.77
N ASP A 671 6.94 -32.72 8.81
CA ASP A 671 5.80 -31.92 8.34
C ASP A 671 4.65 -32.01 9.35
N LEU A 672 4.57 -30.99 10.22
CA LEU A 672 3.53 -30.82 11.23
C LEU A 672 2.32 -30.00 10.72
N VAL A 673 2.43 -29.39 9.54
CA VAL A 673 1.45 -28.39 9.03
C VAL A 673 0.52 -29.00 7.97
N ASN A 674 1.04 -29.89 7.13
CA ASN A 674 0.23 -30.60 6.12
C ASN A 674 -0.24 -31.97 6.62
N LYS A 675 0.43 -32.56 7.62
CA LYS A 675 -0.03 -33.80 8.25
C LYS A 675 -1.11 -33.48 9.29
N CYS A 676 -2.37 -33.64 8.90
CA CYS A 676 -3.52 -33.40 9.77
C CYS A 676 -3.34 -33.99 11.18
N TRP A 677 -3.63 -33.15 12.18
CA TRP A 677 -3.55 -33.45 13.62
C TRP A 677 -2.16 -33.81 14.14
N ALA A 678 -1.10 -33.60 13.37
CA ALA A 678 0.26 -33.68 13.87
C ALA A 678 0.55 -32.55 14.88
N LYS A 679 1.24 -32.88 15.97
CA LYS A 679 1.57 -31.96 17.06
C LYS A 679 2.85 -32.41 17.77
N PHE A 680 3.40 -31.54 18.61
CA PHE A 680 4.49 -31.87 19.51
C PHE A 680 3.99 -32.73 20.68
N PRO A 681 4.86 -33.49 21.38
CA PRO A 681 4.52 -34.21 22.60
C PRO A 681 3.94 -33.25 23.62
N ASP A 682 2.79 -33.61 24.20
CA ASP A 682 2.11 -32.74 25.16
C ASP A 682 3.03 -32.46 26.37
N PRO A 683 3.14 -31.19 26.79
CA PRO A 683 3.91 -30.83 27.97
C PRO A 683 3.22 -31.36 29.24
N PRO A 684 3.94 -31.47 30.38
CA PRO A 684 3.35 -31.88 31.65
C PRO A 684 2.22 -30.93 32.09
N ASP A 685 1.23 -31.47 32.80
CA ASP A 685 0.15 -30.66 33.35
C ASP A 685 0.72 -29.69 34.42
N PRO A 686 0.38 -28.39 34.42
CA PRO A 686 0.83 -27.43 35.42
C PRO A 686 0.59 -27.85 36.89
N SER A 687 -0.45 -28.65 37.16
CA SER A 687 -0.74 -29.19 38.50
C SER A 687 0.21 -30.32 38.94
N SER A 688 0.95 -30.91 38.00
CA SER A 688 1.94 -31.96 38.25
C SER A 688 3.36 -31.44 38.54
N LEU A 689 3.55 -30.12 38.52
CA LEU A 689 4.84 -29.47 38.79
C LEU A 689 5.21 -29.50 40.27
N ASP A 690 6.52 -29.49 40.53
CA ASP A 690 7.06 -29.27 41.87
C ASP A 690 6.80 -27.81 42.32
N GLN A 691 6.12 -27.65 43.46
CA GLN A 691 5.77 -26.36 44.04
C GLN A 691 6.72 -25.92 45.16
N THR A 692 7.78 -26.69 45.45
CA THR A 692 8.69 -26.42 46.58
C THR A 692 9.66 -25.26 46.32
N ASP A 693 10.12 -25.09 45.08
CA ASP A 693 10.92 -23.94 44.64
C ASP A 693 10.13 -23.07 43.66
N ASN A 694 9.80 -21.85 44.09
CA ASN A 694 9.08 -20.89 43.26
C ASN A 694 9.84 -20.52 41.97
N ASN A 695 11.17 -20.50 41.99
CA ASN A 695 11.96 -20.15 40.80
C ASN A 695 11.87 -21.25 39.72
N SER A 696 12.03 -22.52 40.11
CA SER A 696 11.81 -23.67 39.24
C SER A 696 10.35 -23.79 38.78
N LEU A 697 9.38 -23.52 39.66
CA LEU A 697 7.96 -23.51 39.29
C LEU A 697 7.66 -22.47 38.20
N GLN A 698 8.13 -21.22 38.35
CA GLN A 698 7.91 -20.18 37.35
C GLN A 698 8.62 -20.49 36.01
N ARG A 699 9.87 -20.99 36.05
CA ARG A 699 10.58 -21.50 34.87
C ARG A 699 9.76 -22.57 34.13
N ASP A 700 9.25 -23.54 34.86
CA ASP A 700 8.56 -24.70 34.28
C ASP A 700 7.18 -24.32 33.73
N LEU A 701 6.44 -23.43 34.41
CA LEU A 701 5.19 -22.85 33.91
C LEU A 701 5.38 -22.09 32.59
N LEU A 702 6.39 -21.21 32.50
CA LEU A 702 6.73 -20.50 31.27
C LEU A 702 7.14 -21.46 30.13
N SER A 703 7.86 -22.54 30.48
CA SER A 703 8.27 -23.56 29.53
C SER A 703 7.08 -24.35 28.97
N ILE A 704 6.10 -24.69 29.82
CA ILE A 704 4.83 -25.31 29.41
C ILE A 704 3.99 -24.35 28.58
N GLU A 705 3.95 -23.04 28.92
CA GLU A 705 3.21 -22.02 28.17
C GLU A 705 3.68 -21.94 26.71
N CYS A 706 4.99 -21.97 26.48
CA CYS A 706 5.59 -21.97 25.14
C CYS A 706 5.17 -23.19 24.31
N ALA A 707 5.31 -24.40 24.86
CA ALA A 707 4.97 -25.65 24.17
C ALA A 707 3.47 -25.80 23.93
N THR A 708 2.65 -25.41 24.91
CA THR A 708 1.19 -25.40 24.80
C THR A 708 0.72 -24.46 23.69
N THR A 709 1.32 -23.27 23.57
CA THR A 709 0.98 -22.29 22.52
C THR A 709 1.33 -22.79 21.12
N LEU A 710 2.45 -23.51 20.97
CA LEU A 710 2.82 -24.17 19.71
C LEU A 710 1.80 -25.27 19.31
N ASN A 711 1.39 -26.12 20.26
CA ASN A 711 0.39 -27.16 20.02
C ASN A 711 -1.01 -26.58 19.75
N GLU A 712 -1.39 -25.50 20.43
CA GLU A 712 -2.64 -24.77 20.19
C GLU A 712 -2.68 -24.19 18.76
N ALA A 713 -1.59 -23.56 18.32
CA ALA A 713 -1.47 -23.00 16.97
C ALA A 713 -1.63 -24.08 15.88
N LEU A 714 -0.98 -25.24 16.04
CA LEU A 714 -1.12 -26.37 15.12
C LEU A 714 -2.54 -26.94 15.10
N ARG A 715 -3.19 -27.11 16.26
CA ARG A 715 -4.59 -27.56 16.34
C ARG A 715 -5.52 -26.61 15.58
N LEU A 716 -5.44 -25.31 15.85
CA LEU A 716 -6.27 -24.29 15.19
C LEU A 716 -6.00 -24.21 13.68
N HIS A 717 -4.76 -24.44 13.25
CA HIS A 717 -4.42 -24.53 11.83
C HIS A 717 -5.11 -25.72 11.15
N HIS A 718 -5.06 -26.92 11.75
CA HIS A 718 -5.72 -28.12 11.23
C HIS A 718 -7.25 -28.00 11.20
N GLU A 719 -7.85 -27.35 12.19
CA GLU A 719 -9.29 -27.03 12.21
C GLU A 719 -9.67 -26.09 11.05
N ARG A 720 -8.90 -25.02 10.82
CA ARG A 720 -9.11 -24.09 9.68
C ARG A 720 -8.97 -24.79 8.33
N ARG A 721 -8.04 -25.74 8.21
CA ARG A 721 -7.85 -26.58 7.01
C ARG A 721 -8.93 -27.66 6.84
N LYS A 722 -9.88 -27.78 7.77
CA LYS A 722 -10.95 -28.80 7.76
C LYS A 722 -10.38 -30.23 7.67
N CYS A 723 -9.31 -30.49 8.43
CA CYS A 723 -8.80 -31.85 8.57
C CYS A 723 -9.94 -32.81 8.99
N PRO A 724 -10.04 -34.01 8.41
CA PRO A 724 -11.10 -34.96 8.73
C PRO A 724 -11.03 -35.35 10.20
N ASP A 725 -12.18 -35.49 10.86
CA ASP A 725 -12.26 -35.85 12.28
C ASP A 725 -11.41 -37.11 12.54
N PRO A 726 -10.44 -37.07 13.47
CA PRO A 726 -9.56 -38.20 13.73
C PRO A 726 -10.32 -39.48 14.11
N ASN A 727 -11.54 -39.37 14.65
CA ASN A 727 -12.42 -40.50 14.95
C ASN A 727 -13.14 -41.08 13.72
N THR A 728 -13.16 -40.37 12.58
CA THR A 728 -13.74 -40.87 11.32
C THR A 728 -12.73 -41.65 10.46
N ILE A 729 -11.43 -41.60 10.81
CA ILE A 729 -10.39 -42.41 10.14
C ILE A 729 -10.40 -43.83 10.71
N SER A 730 -11.45 -44.57 10.36
CA SER A 730 -11.59 -46.00 10.64
C SER A 730 -12.26 -46.73 9.48
N THR A 731 -11.59 -46.72 8.33
CA THR A 731 -11.61 -47.81 7.33
C THR A 731 -10.65 -47.47 6.17
N PRO A 732 -9.67 -48.32 5.82
CA PRO A 732 -8.93 -48.16 4.58
C PRO A 732 -9.83 -48.58 3.41
N LYS A 733 -10.31 -47.61 2.62
CA LYS A 733 -10.87 -47.91 1.30
C LYS A 733 -9.73 -48.29 0.37
N LEU A 734 -9.70 -49.55 0.00
CA LEU A 734 -8.82 -50.11 -1.02
C LEU A 734 -9.17 -49.48 -2.39
N GLU A 735 -8.41 -48.49 -2.85
CA GLU A 735 -8.58 -47.95 -4.19
C GLU A 735 -8.21 -49.01 -5.23
N ARG A 736 -9.19 -49.41 -6.04
CA ARG A 736 -8.95 -50.30 -7.18
C ARG A 736 -8.40 -49.48 -8.34
N VAL A 737 -7.16 -49.79 -8.72
CA VAL A 737 -6.61 -49.39 -10.02
C VAL A 737 -7.49 -49.98 -11.13
N TYR A 738 -8.12 -49.11 -11.93
CA TYR A 738 -8.67 -49.50 -13.23
C TYR A 738 -7.53 -49.47 -14.26
N HIS A 739 -7.02 -50.64 -14.63
CA HIS A 739 -6.23 -50.80 -15.85
C HIS A 739 -7.18 -51.05 -17.02
N ASP A 740 -7.07 -50.22 -18.07
CA ASP A 740 -7.64 -50.54 -19.37
C ASP A 740 -7.05 -51.86 -19.90
N ARG A 741 -7.93 -52.76 -20.35
CA ARG A 741 -7.54 -53.91 -21.17
C ARG A 741 -8.15 -53.76 -22.56
N VAL A 742 -7.29 -53.63 -23.56
CA VAL A 742 -7.61 -54.12 -24.89
C VAL A 742 -7.53 -55.66 -24.85
N ASN A 743 -8.40 -56.31 -25.62
CA ASN A 743 -8.62 -57.75 -25.62
C ASN A 743 -7.35 -58.60 -25.81
N GLU A 744 -7.29 -59.74 -25.12
CA GLU A 744 -7.41 -61.03 -25.81
C GLU A 744 -7.83 -62.19 -24.87
N THR A 745 -8.17 -63.33 -25.47
CA THR A 745 -9.20 -64.27 -25.00
C THR A 745 -8.75 -65.48 -24.17
N LYS A 746 -9.66 -65.94 -23.27
CA LYS A 746 -9.86 -67.34 -22.77
C LYS A 746 -8.76 -67.89 -21.81
N THR A 747 -9.03 -68.78 -20.84
CA THR A 747 -10.26 -69.56 -20.51
C THR A 747 -10.33 -69.91 -19.01
N ASN A 748 -11.55 -70.17 -18.53
CA ASN A 748 -12.05 -70.77 -17.26
C ASN A 748 -11.15 -71.89 -16.66
N ALA A 749 -11.18 -72.25 -15.36
CA ALA A 749 -12.32 -72.37 -14.44
C ALA A 749 -11.91 -72.51 -12.94
N GLU A 750 -12.89 -72.27 -12.05
CA GLU A 750 -13.27 -72.91 -10.75
C GLU A 750 -12.27 -73.84 -10.00
N THR A 751 -12.21 -73.94 -8.65
CA THR A 751 -13.26 -73.81 -7.60
C THR A 751 -12.63 -73.63 -6.18
N THR A 752 -13.39 -73.08 -5.21
CA THR A 752 -13.42 -73.32 -3.71
C THR A 752 -12.21 -73.93 -2.93
N ARG A 753 -11.88 -73.61 -1.66
CA ARG A 753 -12.73 -73.53 -0.43
C ARG A 753 -11.90 -73.17 0.86
N THR A 754 -12.53 -72.53 1.86
CA THR A 754 -12.37 -72.63 3.36
C THR A 754 -11.02 -72.51 4.12
N ASP A 755 -11.01 -71.52 5.04
CA ASP A 755 -10.82 -71.59 6.51
C ASP A 755 -9.46 -71.84 7.24
N ALA A 756 -9.20 -70.90 8.18
CA ALA A 756 -8.78 -71.07 9.59
C ALA A 756 -7.30 -71.30 10.05
N GLU A 757 -6.88 -70.37 10.93
CA GLU A 757 -6.15 -70.52 12.22
C GLU A 757 -4.65 -70.88 12.37
N THR A 758 -3.98 -69.99 13.14
CA THR A 758 -2.90 -70.17 14.15
C THR A 758 -1.39 -70.31 13.81
N ARG A 759 -0.63 -69.58 14.66
CA ARG A 759 0.66 -69.92 15.33
C ARG A 759 2.03 -69.74 14.64
N THR A 760 2.71 -68.69 15.12
CA THR A 760 4.09 -68.63 15.70
C THR A 760 5.36 -69.08 14.94
N SER A 761 6.38 -68.23 15.13
CA SER A 761 7.83 -68.49 15.32
C SER A 761 8.81 -68.68 14.14
N ALA A 762 9.88 -67.86 14.23
CA ALA A 762 11.30 -68.09 13.88
C ALA A 762 11.78 -68.13 12.41
N GLU A 763 12.60 -67.11 12.09
CA GLU A 763 13.90 -67.12 11.36
C GLU A 763 14.15 -68.12 10.22
N VAL A 764 14.54 -67.60 9.04
CA VAL A 764 15.92 -67.65 8.50
C VAL A 764 16.05 -66.85 7.19
N SER A 765 17.28 -66.45 6.88
CA SER A 765 17.76 -65.47 5.89
C SER A 765 17.84 -65.91 4.40
N MET A 766 18.14 -64.92 3.54
CA MET A 766 18.75 -64.98 2.20
C MET A 766 17.84 -65.31 0.99
N ALA A 767 18.09 -64.81 -0.24
CA ALA A 767 18.86 -63.66 -0.74
C ALA A 767 18.71 -63.53 -2.27
N VAL A 768 18.79 -62.30 -2.83
CA VAL A 768 19.22 -61.97 -4.23
C VAL A 768 18.24 -62.43 -5.35
N GLU A 769 17.83 -61.59 -6.31
CA GLU A 769 18.63 -60.96 -7.38
C GLU A 769 18.04 -59.58 -7.81
N THR A 770 18.77 -58.45 -7.74
CA THR A 770 19.60 -57.79 -8.80
C THR A 770 18.81 -57.42 -10.09
N THR A 771 18.88 -56.25 -10.76
CA THR A 771 19.74 -55.04 -10.75
C THR A 771 18.95 -53.87 -11.39
N THR A 772 19.15 -52.58 -11.08
CA THR A 772 20.07 -51.67 -11.81
C THR A 772 20.01 -50.25 -11.18
N SER A 773 21.06 -49.44 -11.36
CA SER A 773 21.26 -48.16 -10.65
C SER A 773 21.71 -47.00 -11.55
N ARG A 774 21.66 -45.76 -11.00
CA ARG A 774 22.57 -44.59 -11.20
C ARG A 774 22.04 -43.45 -10.29
N LYS A 775 22.64 -43.10 -9.13
CA LYS A 775 23.80 -42.19 -8.88
C LYS A 775 23.66 -40.83 -9.60
N PHE A 776 23.84 -39.65 -8.98
CA PHE A 776 24.65 -39.18 -7.82
C PHE A 776 23.84 -38.19 -6.92
N GLY A 777 24.25 -37.76 -5.72
CA GLY A 777 25.44 -38.04 -4.89
C GLY A 777 25.36 -37.33 -3.51
N ASN A 778 26.06 -37.85 -2.50
CA ASN A 778 25.94 -37.42 -1.08
C ASN A 778 26.79 -36.18 -0.71
N VAL A 779 26.40 -35.52 0.39
CA VAL A 779 27.25 -34.73 1.29
C VAL A 779 27.18 -35.40 2.66
N GLU A 780 28.30 -35.60 3.34
CA GLU A 780 28.39 -36.36 4.59
C GLU A 780 28.44 -35.47 5.84
N ASP A 781 27.78 -35.90 6.91
CA ASP A 781 27.88 -35.34 8.26
C ASP A 781 29.24 -35.65 8.90
N VAL A 782 29.74 -34.72 9.73
CA VAL A 782 30.94 -34.93 10.55
C VAL A 782 30.56 -34.95 12.04
N GLN A 783 30.74 -36.11 12.67
CA GLN A 783 30.78 -36.25 14.13
C GLN A 783 32.20 -36.53 14.61
N ALA A 784 32.57 -35.91 15.74
CA ALA A 784 33.96 -35.84 16.21
C ALA A 784 34.42 -37.08 16.98
N LEU A 785 35.73 -37.37 16.92
CA LEU A 785 36.46 -38.16 17.91
C LEU A 785 37.93 -37.70 18.00
N ARG A 786 38.50 -37.73 19.20
CA ARG A 786 39.89 -37.33 19.51
C ARG A 786 40.86 -38.49 19.26
N HIS A 787 42.06 -38.23 18.70
CA HIS A 787 43.34 -38.27 19.43
C HIS A 787 44.55 -37.87 18.57
N ASP A 788 45.71 -37.74 19.21
CA ASP A 788 46.93 -37.07 18.77
C ASP A 788 47.76 -37.83 17.70
N GLU A 789 48.44 -37.11 16.81
CA GLU A 789 49.91 -37.08 16.68
C GLU A 789 50.38 -36.19 15.49
N VAL A 790 51.64 -35.72 15.53
CA VAL A 790 52.23 -34.74 14.57
C VAL A 790 53.57 -35.32 14.01
N PRO A 791 54.20 -34.71 12.99
CA PRO A 791 54.01 -34.93 11.56
C PRO A 791 55.19 -35.65 10.88
N LYS A 792 55.05 -36.04 9.60
CA LYS A 792 56.22 -36.25 8.70
C LYS A 792 56.03 -35.68 7.29
N ASN A 793 57.07 -34.97 6.84
CA ASN A 793 57.24 -34.47 5.48
C ASN A 793 57.35 -35.62 4.46
N ASN A 794 56.87 -35.39 3.22
CA ASN A 794 57.81 -35.12 2.12
C ASN A 794 57.12 -34.72 0.80
N SER A 795 57.83 -33.86 0.06
CA SER A 795 57.53 -33.45 -1.31
C SER A 795 57.90 -34.52 -2.34
N GLN A 796 57.18 -34.60 -3.46
CA GLN A 796 57.84 -34.70 -4.76
C GLN A 796 56.97 -34.20 -5.93
N LYS A 797 57.61 -34.00 -7.08
CA LYS A 797 57.20 -33.19 -8.24
C LYS A 797 57.34 -34.05 -9.51
N SER A 798 56.74 -33.61 -10.63
CA SER A 798 56.92 -34.17 -11.99
C SER A 798 56.13 -35.47 -12.28
N SER A 799 55.61 -35.76 -13.47
CA SER A 799 55.41 -34.96 -14.71
C SER A 799 54.42 -35.66 -15.65
N GLN A 800 53.83 -34.87 -16.57
CA GLN A 800 53.18 -35.20 -17.87
C GLN A 800 52.94 -36.67 -18.27
N ASP A 801 51.73 -36.90 -18.80
CA ASP A 801 51.58 -37.51 -20.12
C ASP A 801 50.40 -36.84 -20.87
N GLU A 802 50.57 -36.58 -22.17
CA GLU A 802 49.50 -36.15 -23.08
C GLU A 802 49.00 -37.35 -23.89
N THR A 803 47.68 -37.47 -24.13
CA THR A 803 47.22 -38.07 -25.40
C THR A 803 45.78 -37.69 -25.81
N SER A 804 45.71 -37.08 -27.00
CA SER A 804 44.61 -37.06 -27.99
C SER A 804 43.15 -36.84 -27.57
N ASN A 805 42.64 -35.69 -28.04
CA ASN A 805 41.24 -35.40 -28.37
C ASN A 805 40.46 -36.54 -29.06
N GLY A 806 39.15 -36.62 -28.77
CA GLY A 806 38.21 -37.33 -29.64
C GLY A 806 36.74 -37.33 -29.18
N THR A 807 36.02 -36.20 -29.26
CA THR A 807 34.53 -36.15 -29.46
C THR A 807 33.87 -34.75 -29.52
N PHE A 808 34.55 -33.64 -29.19
CA PHE A 808 33.88 -32.34 -28.95
C PHE A 808 33.89 -31.28 -30.08
N THR A 809 34.25 -31.63 -31.32
CA THR A 809 34.28 -30.69 -32.46
C THR A 809 33.00 -30.63 -33.31
N SER A 810 32.14 -31.66 -33.25
CA SER A 810 30.97 -31.78 -34.15
C SER A 810 29.88 -30.73 -33.90
N MET A 811 29.40 -30.57 -32.66
CA MET A 811 28.26 -29.68 -32.37
C MET A 811 28.55 -28.20 -32.65
N ARG A 812 29.78 -27.72 -32.40
CA ARG A 812 30.14 -26.31 -32.66
C ARG A 812 30.12 -25.99 -34.16
N PHE A 813 30.48 -26.95 -35.02
CA PHE A 813 30.42 -26.78 -36.47
C PHE A 813 28.97 -26.71 -36.98
N TRP A 814 28.09 -27.58 -36.47
CA TRP A 814 26.66 -27.56 -36.80
C TRP A 814 25.95 -26.28 -36.37
N ILE A 815 26.26 -25.73 -35.19
CA ILE A 815 25.71 -24.46 -34.72
C ILE A 815 26.12 -23.31 -35.64
N MET A 816 27.40 -23.25 -36.06
CA MET A 816 27.87 -22.21 -36.98
C MET A 816 27.20 -22.28 -38.37
N ILE A 817 26.92 -23.49 -38.87
CA ILE A 817 26.17 -23.69 -40.12
C ILE A 817 24.71 -23.22 -39.98
N LEU A 818 24.04 -23.55 -38.87
CA LEU A 818 22.68 -23.09 -38.57
C LEU A 818 22.58 -21.56 -38.51
N TRP A 819 23.55 -20.90 -37.86
CA TRP A 819 23.62 -19.44 -37.80
C TRP A 819 23.84 -18.83 -39.19
N ALA A 820 24.75 -19.38 -40.00
CA ALA A 820 24.98 -18.91 -41.37
C ALA A 820 23.72 -19.05 -42.25
N LEU A 821 23.04 -20.19 -42.21
CA LEU A 821 21.81 -20.43 -42.95
C LEU A 821 20.67 -19.49 -42.54
N SER A 822 20.53 -19.18 -41.24
CA SER A 822 19.55 -18.22 -40.75
C SER A 822 19.80 -16.80 -41.27
N ILE A 823 21.07 -16.36 -41.28
CA ILE A 823 21.48 -15.05 -41.82
C ILE A 823 21.21 -14.97 -43.33
N PHE A 824 21.55 -16.00 -44.12
CA PHE A 824 21.26 -16.01 -45.55
C PHE A 824 19.76 -16.07 -45.84
N GLY A 825 18.97 -16.79 -45.03
CA GLY A 825 17.50 -16.79 -45.12
C GLY A 825 16.91 -15.40 -44.88
N PHE A 826 17.35 -14.70 -43.83
CA PHE A 826 16.92 -13.33 -43.52
C PHE A 826 17.26 -12.34 -44.66
N LEU A 827 18.48 -12.42 -45.20
CA LEU A 827 18.90 -11.60 -46.35
C LEU A 827 18.09 -11.93 -47.62
N GLY A 828 17.70 -13.19 -47.82
CA GLY A 828 16.81 -13.62 -48.90
C GLY A 828 15.43 -12.96 -48.81
N VAL A 829 14.79 -13.02 -47.64
CA VAL A 829 13.48 -12.38 -47.38
C VAL A 829 13.55 -10.86 -47.61
N MET A 830 14.59 -10.21 -47.08
CA MET A 830 14.80 -8.77 -47.28
C MET A 830 15.00 -8.41 -48.77
N SER A 831 15.73 -9.23 -49.53
CA SER A 831 15.93 -9.04 -50.99
C SER A 831 14.64 -9.16 -51.80
N VAL A 832 13.68 -9.99 -51.36
CA VAL A 832 12.33 -10.04 -51.96
C VAL A 832 11.53 -8.79 -51.61
N MET A 833 11.47 -8.40 -50.34
CA MET A 833 10.73 -7.21 -49.88
C MET A 833 11.22 -5.89 -50.50
N PHE A 834 12.50 -5.81 -50.89
CA PHE A 834 13.06 -4.64 -51.60
C PHE A 834 12.90 -4.68 -53.13
N LYS A 835 12.55 -5.81 -53.74
CA LYS A 835 12.21 -5.88 -55.18
C LYS A 835 10.79 -5.38 -55.45
N ASP A 836 9.83 -5.74 -54.59
CA ASP A 836 8.41 -5.39 -54.76
C ASP A 836 8.09 -3.88 -54.57
N ARG A 837 9.06 -3.08 -54.09
CA ARG A 837 8.89 -1.63 -53.89
C ARG A 837 9.39 -0.76 -55.06
N LYS A 838 9.73 -1.32 -56.22
CA LYS A 838 10.33 -0.56 -57.34
C LYS A 838 9.46 -0.30 -58.57
N GLU A 839 8.24 -0.84 -58.64
CA GLU A 839 7.27 -0.47 -59.68
C GLU A 839 5.99 0.13 -59.09
N LEU A 840 5.92 1.46 -59.05
CA LEU A 840 4.73 2.30 -59.38
C LEU A 840 4.93 3.75 -58.90
N LYS A 841 5.64 4.54 -59.71
CA LYS A 841 5.56 6.01 -59.66
C LYS A 841 5.77 6.63 -61.05
N LYS A 842 4.69 7.07 -61.69
CA LYS A 842 4.70 8.25 -62.60
C LYS A 842 3.30 8.73 -63.04
N ARG A 843 3.02 10.00 -62.68
CA ARG A 843 2.31 11.06 -63.44
C ARG A 843 0.87 10.83 -63.98
N GLY A 844 -0.03 11.75 -63.62
CA GLY A 844 -1.23 12.13 -64.38
C GLY A 844 -1.98 13.28 -63.71
N LYS A 845 -2.42 14.31 -64.45
CA LYS A 845 -3.10 15.52 -63.91
C LYS A 845 -4.61 15.53 -64.19
N GLY A 846 -5.41 15.75 -63.15
CA GLY A 846 -6.47 16.78 -63.05
C GLY A 846 -7.79 16.68 -63.82
N TYR A 847 -8.91 16.87 -63.10
CA TYR A 847 -10.02 17.76 -63.51
C TYR A 847 -10.84 18.28 -62.31
N LYS A 848 -11.75 19.26 -62.52
CA LYS A 848 -12.41 20.08 -61.48
C LYS A 848 -13.86 19.67 -61.12
N SER A 849 -14.22 19.93 -59.84
CA SER A 849 -15.49 20.53 -59.37
C SER A 849 -16.86 19.85 -59.57
N LYS A 850 -17.54 19.53 -58.45
CA LYS A 850 -18.81 20.22 -58.05
C LYS A 850 -19.23 19.98 -56.58
N ARG A 851 -20.02 20.92 -56.05
CA ARG A 851 -20.60 20.99 -54.69
C ARG A 851 -21.45 19.76 -54.29
N ARG A 852 -21.40 19.35 -53.01
CA ARG A 852 -22.53 19.55 -52.06
C ARG A 852 -22.15 19.35 -50.58
N THR A 853 -23.03 19.89 -49.76
CA THR A 853 -23.13 20.05 -48.31
C THR A 853 -22.90 18.84 -47.39
N SER A 854 -22.36 19.17 -46.20
CA SER A 854 -22.81 18.78 -44.85
C SER A 854 -22.54 17.39 -44.26
N TYR A 855 -22.34 17.46 -42.93
CA TYR A 855 -22.44 16.45 -41.86
C TYR A 855 -21.19 15.70 -41.39
N SER A 856 -21.10 15.67 -40.07
CA SER A 856 -20.18 14.96 -39.20
C SER A 856 -20.36 13.44 -39.29
N GLY A 857 -19.25 12.71 -39.32
CA GLY A 857 -19.22 11.24 -39.19
C GLY A 857 -18.85 10.80 -37.79
N PHE A 858 -19.86 10.64 -36.93
CA PHE A 858 -19.79 9.85 -35.69
C PHE A 858 -19.86 8.36 -36.07
N TRP A 859 -19.07 7.47 -35.46
CA TRP A 859 -19.25 6.02 -35.59
C TRP A 859 -18.86 5.24 -34.33
N ASP A 860 -19.90 4.97 -33.54
CA ASP A 860 -20.27 3.69 -32.91
C ASP A 860 -19.26 2.83 -32.17
N THR A 861 -19.49 2.79 -30.85
CA THR A 861 -19.54 1.56 -30.06
C THR A 861 -20.68 0.64 -30.51
N ASN A 862 -20.35 -0.60 -30.87
CA ASN A 862 -21.22 -1.80 -30.77
C ASN A 862 -20.30 -3.03 -30.95
N GLY A 863 -20.41 -4.13 -30.19
CA GLY A 863 -21.31 -4.47 -29.10
C GLY A 863 -21.43 -6.00 -29.02
N GLN A 864 -21.80 -6.55 -27.86
CA GLN A 864 -22.34 -7.92 -27.82
C GLN A 864 -23.25 -8.12 -26.62
N ASP A 865 -24.55 -8.04 -26.87
CA ASP A 865 -25.60 -8.50 -25.97
C ASP A 865 -26.69 -9.22 -26.80
N ARG A 866 -26.91 -10.50 -26.49
CA ARG A 866 -27.85 -11.45 -27.13
C ARG A 866 -27.94 -12.69 -26.22
N HIS A 867 -29.08 -13.26 -25.85
CA HIS A 867 -30.50 -12.95 -26.08
C HIS A 867 -31.29 -13.58 -24.92
N LEU A 868 -32.48 -13.07 -24.61
CA LEU A 868 -33.46 -13.74 -23.73
C LEU A 868 -34.78 -14.03 -24.48
N ARG A 869 -35.56 -14.99 -23.97
CA ARG A 869 -36.88 -15.50 -24.43
C ARG A 869 -36.81 -16.42 -25.68
N ASN A 870 -37.57 -17.51 -25.79
CA ASN A 870 -38.76 -18.09 -25.10
C ASN A 870 -38.71 -19.64 -25.27
N ALA A 871 -39.51 -20.54 -24.69
CA ALA A 871 -40.55 -20.56 -23.63
C ALA A 871 -40.87 -22.04 -23.27
N GLU A 872 -41.51 -22.30 -22.12
CA GLU A 872 -42.35 -23.50 -21.78
C GLU A 872 -41.69 -24.90 -21.88
N THR A 873 -41.99 -25.92 -21.06
CA THR A 873 -43.19 -26.25 -20.25
C THR A 873 -42.81 -27.19 -19.08
N ALA A 874 -43.75 -27.37 -18.14
CA ALA A 874 -43.74 -28.26 -16.94
C ALA A 874 -43.16 -27.66 -15.65
#